data_AF-A0A0F0I5Q5-F1
#
_entry.id   AF-A0A0F0I5Q5-F1
#
_cell.length_a   1.000
_cell.length_b   1.000
_cell.length_c   1.000
_cell.angle_alpha   90.00
_cell.angle_beta   90.00
_cell.angle_gamma   90.00
#
_symmetry.space_group_name_H-M   'P 1'
#
loop_
_entity.id
_entity.type
_entity.pdbx_description
1 polymer ?
#
loop_
_entity_poly.entity_id
_entity_poly.type
_entity_poly.pdbx_seq_one_letter_code
_entity_poly.pdbx_strand_id
1 'polypeptide(L)'
;MRLLRTNAVPLELKEFGEDKINKHEIKYAILSHRWGDDETSFQDLARLEETGLKATKGYQKIQRFLERAAKDGYEYAWIDTCCINKESSAELSEAINSMFRWYQLADICYAYLQDMQPSKNPATINTELQKSEWFQRGWTLQELIAPPNLVFLSNDWSDIGDKNDLSQLISKITLIDEGVLRGETRLGDCSVAKRMSWASTRVTTRTEDTAYCLMGIFNVNMPLLYGEGRKAFIRLQEEIMRESDDQSLFAWDASDFQGFNATGLLALTPAFFKNSRNIVPFRSLKGSSPYSVTNKGIRLQLPLVGIKGGVIRRDFGVEVVTQRKALLLECQEVSADHPAKPVAVLLGRLASSDSQFIRINSTLHRHLAWAHLRFVEPSEIYARKIYWAFEEAVIKPARKLADLSTILAKPQRNMILLFDDKYLSKGAGSSIQTIHDLIGDTGNSQVCYYDHPTSEDSVEKRVMRAYKWCVDNYDRRSKWYIFGFSSGGFVAQVLAQILEFIGLYTPHLRVQHDIWGSYHAWYRAVSRGNPDSARGEFSEMSVIRSWNLECTVTFLGLFDSVNITPGCNSTRGTSGHRKEENLPSVLTHPGLVVRHAVAIDEQDPALRPNLGNEAAECMHDFQEIWFPGGHADIGGVIDPVSNEKWKLGHIPLVWMIREAARAGLGIDPHSLCRYFKFEDLKQAQPLSGDEAIVESILSSDQMKDGLYRAAKLGHMHDYWKFGEQSTPRSILMASVLEDIPPFDTMAQHIESLSSSRQVHTTIKATLTAPQPGLGRRVSLLPNAVLVSKKTCSRQT
;
A
#
# COMPACT_ATOMS: atom_id res chain seq x y z
N MET A 1 -13.98 47.26 -15.49
CA MET A 1 -14.72 46.54 -14.43
C MET A 1 -15.90 47.38 -13.95
N ARG A 2 -17.09 46.80 -13.80
CA ARG A 2 -18.28 47.49 -13.26
C ARG A 2 -18.51 47.12 -11.79
N LEU A 3 -18.86 48.10 -10.97
CA LEU A 3 -19.11 47.96 -9.54
C LEU A 3 -20.47 48.57 -9.17
N LEU A 4 -21.18 47.97 -8.23
CA LEU A 4 -22.37 48.53 -7.62
C LEU A 4 -22.01 49.51 -6.52
N ARG A 5 -22.73 50.64 -6.44
CA ARG A 5 -22.67 51.52 -5.28
C ARG A 5 -23.51 50.95 -4.14
N THR A 6 -22.92 50.82 -2.96
CA THR A 6 -23.56 50.15 -1.82
C THR A 6 -24.74 50.92 -1.22
N ASN A 7 -24.69 52.26 -1.26
CA ASN A 7 -25.70 53.14 -0.66
C ASN A 7 -26.63 53.84 -1.68
N ALA A 8 -26.65 53.42 -2.94
CA ALA A 8 -27.48 54.04 -3.97
C ALA A 8 -28.87 53.43 -4.04
N VAL A 9 -29.90 54.30 -4.07
CA VAL A 9 -31.29 53.93 -4.35
C VAL A 9 -31.81 54.85 -5.47
N PRO A 10 -32.10 54.34 -6.68
CA PRO A 10 -32.01 52.94 -7.12
C PRO A 10 -30.57 52.42 -7.25
N LEU A 11 -30.40 51.11 -7.46
CA LEU A 11 -29.09 50.49 -7.65
C LEU A 11 -28.34 51.15 -8.83
N GLU A 12 -27.14 51.64 -8.55
CA GLU A 12 -26.29 52.34 -9.52
C GLU A 12 -25.04 51.50 -9.82
N LEU A 13 -24.82 51.19 -11.11
CA LEU A 13 -23.58 50.59 -11.60
C LEU A 13 -22.62 51.69 -12.08
N LYS A 14 -21.37 51.61 -11.64
CA LYS A 14 -20.30 52.52 -12.06
C LYS A 14 -19.16 51.73 -12.67
N GLU A 15 -18.67 52.21 -13.81
CA GLU A 15 -17.55 51.60 -14.51
C GLU A 15 -16.22 52.24 -14.11
N PHE A 16 -15.23 51.39 -13.89
CA PHE A 16 -13.86 51.77 -13.58
C PHE A 16 -12.89 51.08 -14.53
N GLY A 17 -11.93 51.85 -15.05
CA GLY A 17 -10.82 51.33 -15.83
C GLY A 17 -9.88 50.48 -14.97
N GLU A 18 -9.24 49.48 -15.56
CA GLU A 18 -8.37 48.54 -14.85
C GLU A 18 -7.24 49.23 -14.09
N ASP A 19 -6.67 50.31 -14.64
CA ASP A 19 -5.58 51.05 -13.99
C ASP A 19 -5.92 51.53 -12.58
N LYS A 20 -7.16 51.98 -12.36
CA LYS A 20 -7.61 52.45 -11.04
C LYS A 20 -7.77 51.30 -10.05
N ILE A 21 -8.28 50.16 -10.52
CA ILE A 21 -8.43 48.94 -9.72
C ILE A 21 -7.04 48.40 -9.34
N ASN A 22 -6.12 48.33 -10.30
CA ASN A 22 -4.76 47.81 -10.12
C ASN A 22 -3.93 48.65 -9.14
N LYS A 23 -4.13 49.97 -9.16
CA LYS A 23 -3.48 50.90 -8.21
C LYS A 23 -4.13 50.93 -6.83
N HIS A 24 -5.17 50.12 -6.58
CA HIS A 24 -5.94 50.11 -5.34
C HIS A 24 -6.52 51.50 -4.99
N GLU A 25 -6.84 52.32 -6.00
CA GLU A 25 -7.48 53.63 -5.79
C GLU A 25 -8.97 53.48 -5.41
N ILE A 26 -9.59 52.37 -5.83
CA ILE A 26 -10.99 52.05 -5.56
C ILE A 26 -11.04 50.83 -4.65
N LYS A 27 -11.59 51.03 -3.45
CA LYS A 27 -11.84 49.95 -2.50
C LYS A 27 -13.20 49.33 -2.74
N TYR A 28 -13.28 48.01 -2.74
CA TYR A 28 -14.53 47.30 -2.97
C TYR A 28 -14.63 45.96 -2.25
N ALA A 29 -15.86 45.60 -1.89
CA ALA A 29 -16.21 44.26 -1.43
C ALA A 29 -16.60 43.36 -2.60
N ILE A 30 -16.32 42.06 -2.50
CA ILE A 30 -16.68 41.08 -3.53
C ILE A 30 -17.51 39.94 -2.94
N LEU A 31 -18.59 39.53 -3.63
CA LEU A 31 -19.44 38.41 -3.21
C LEU A 31 -19.02 37.11 -3.89
N SER A 32 -18.68 36.10 -3.09
CA SER A 32 -18.62 34.71 -3.52
C SER A 32 -19.89 33.99 -3.08
N HIS A 33 -20.56 33.32 -4.00
CA HIS A 33 -21.82 32.62 -3.71
C HIS A 33 -22.07 31.43 -4.63
N ARG A 34 -23.11 30.65 -4.31
CA ARG A 34 -23.72 29.75 -5.29
C ARG A 34 -24.95 30.44 -5.88
N TRP A 35 -25.12 30.28 -7.19
CA TRP A 35 -26.31 30.74 -7.88
C TRP A 35 -27.50 29.85 -7.47
N GLY A 36 -28.59 30.48 -7.03
CA GLY A 36 -29.90 29.85 -6.90
C GLY A 36 -30.73 29.98 -8.17
N ASP A 37 -32.01 29.60 -8.10
CA ASP A 37 -32.90 29.57 -9.27
C ASP A 37 -33.34 30.98 -9.74
N ASP A 38 -33.35 31.98 -8.84
CA ASP A 38 -33.90 33.33 -9.08
C ASP A 38 -32.83 34.43 -8.97
N GLU A 39 -31.62 34.22 -9.54
CA GLU A 39 -30.56 35.24 -9.53
C GLU A 39 -30.91 36.48 -10.37
N THR A 40 -30.63 37.67 -9.83
CA THR A 40 -30.79 38.93 -10.57
C THR A 40 -29.61 39.14 -11.50
N SER A 41 -29.88 39.22 -12.81
CA SER A 41 -28.90 39.45 -13.87
C SER A 41 -28.59 40.95 -14.06
N PHE A 42 -27.63 41.26 -14.94
CA PHE A 42 -27.34 42.65 -15.33
C PHE A 42 -28.54 43.33 -16.01
N GLN A 43 -29.26 42.61 -16.87
CA GLN A 43 -30.44 43.09 -17.60
C GLN A 43 -31.59 43.43 -16.64
N ASP A 44 -31.74 42.62 -15.60
CA ASP A 44 -32.78 42.77 -14.59
C ASP A 44 -32.65 44.09 -13.82
N LEU A 45 -31.42 44.60 -13.63
CA LEU A 45 -31.17 45.87 -12.94
C LEU A 45 -31.87 47.05 -13.64
N ALA A 46 -31.94 47.04 -14.97
CA ALA A 46 -32.61 48.10 -15.73
C ALA A 46 -34.14 48.02 -15.65
N ARG A 47 -34.70 46.87 -15.23
CA ARG A 47 -36.15 46.59 -15.21
C ARG A 47 -36.72 46.46 -13.80
N LEU A 48 -35.95 46.85 -12.78
CA LEU A 48 -36.33 46.68 -11.36
C LEU A 48 -37.62 47.40 -10.96
N GLU A 49 -38.04 48.42 -11.69
CA GLU A 49 -39.29 49.16 -11.41
C GLU A 49 -40.51 48.59 -12.15
N GLU A 50 -40.30 47.86 -13.25
CA GLU A 50 -41.37 47.31 -14.09
C GLU A 50 -41.79 45.89 -13.68
N THR A 51 -41.00 45.23 -12.83
CA THR A 51 -41.07 43.80 -12.59
C THR A 51 -41.13 43.47 -11.09
N GLY A 52 -41.80 42.38 -10.71
CA GLY A 52 -41.80 41.85 -9.34
C GLY A 52 -40.43 41.36 -8.83
N LEU A 53 -39.34 41.72 -9.52
CA LEU A 53 -37.97 41.30 -9.25
C LEU A 53 -37.47 41.74 -7.88
N LYS A 54 -37.98 42.84 -7.32
CA LYS A 54 -37.63 43.26 -5.94
C LYS A 54 -38.04 42.24 -4.88
N ALA A 55 -39.01 41.37 -5.18
CA ALA A 55 -39.46 40.33 -4.27
C ALA A 55 -38.67 39.01 -4.40
N THR A 56 -37.79 38.88 -5.41
CA THR A 56 -37.04 37.63 -5.62
C THR A 56 -35.93 37.47 -4.59
N LYS A 57 -35.58 36.21 -4.31
CA LYS A 57 -34.49 35.89 -3.38
C LYS A 57 -33.14 36.40 -3.89
N GLY A 58 -32.91 36.39 -5.21
CA GLY A 58 -31.68 36.92 -5.81
C GLY A 58 -31.52 38.42 -5.53
N TYR A 59 -32.58 39.21 -5.68
CA TYR A 59 -32.52 40.64 -5.41
C TYR A 59 -32.30 40.92 -3.92
N GLN A 60 -33.02 40.22 -3.03
CA GLN A 60 -32.82 40.33 -1.59
C GLN A 60 -31.38 39.99 -1.18
N LYS A 61 -30.77 38.98 -1.81
CA LYS A 61 -29.37 38.61 -1.59
C LYS A 61 -28.41 39.75 -2.00
N ILE A 62 -28.66 40.41 -3.13
CA ILE A 62 -27.88 41.60 -3.54
C ILE A 62 -28.04 42.71 -2.49
N GLN A 63 -29.27 43.03 -2.06
CA GLN A 63 -29.49 44.08 -1.06
C GLN A 63 -28.74 43.79 0.25
N ARG A 64 -28.86 42.58 0.79
CA ARG A 64 -28.16 42.20 2.03
C ARG A 64 -26.63 42.25 1.89
N PHE A 65 -26.10 41.88 0.73
CA PHE A 65 -24.67 42.05 0.42
C PHE A 65 -24.25 43.51 0.43
N LEU A 66 -25.01 44.39 -0.23
CA LEU A 66 -24.70 45.83 -0.27
C LEU A 66 -24.81 46.47 1.12
N GLU A 67 -25.82 46.09 1.91
CA GLU A 67 -25.95 46.51 3.31
C GLU A 67 -24.74 46.07 4.15
N ARG A 68 -24.30 44.81 4.00
CA ARG A 68 -23.12 44.28 4.69
C ARG A 68 -21.85 45.04 4.27
N ALA A 69 -21.64 45.24 2.98
CA ALA A 69 -20.49 45.96 2.45
C ALA A 69 -20.49 47.44 2.90
N ALA A 70 -21.63 48.12 2.87
CA ALA A 70 -21.78 49.49 3.36
C ALA A 70 -21.47 49.60 4.86
N LYS A 71 -22.00 48.66 5.67
CA LYS A 71 -21.76 48.61 7.12
C LYS A 71 -20.28 48.46 7.45
N ASP A 72 -19.56 47.70 6.63
CA ASP A 72 -18.12 47.45 6.81
C ASP A 72 -17.25 48.54 6.14
N GLY A 73 -17.87 49.58 5.56
CA GLY A 73 -17.21 50.79 5.10
C GLY A 73 -16.86 50.84 3.61
N TYR A 74 -17.38 49.93 2.79
CA TYR A 74 -17.11 49.88 1.36
C TYR A 74 -18.17 50.65 0.55
N GLU A 75 -17.74 51.63 -0.27
CA GLU A 75 -18.63 52.39 -1.17
C GLU A 75 -19.05 51.54 -2.38
N TYR A 76 -18.19 50.61 -2.80
CA TYR A 76 -18.37 49.81 -4.00
C TYR A 76 -18.39 48.32 -3.68
N ALA A 77 -19.17 47.58 -4.45
CA ALA A 77 -19.27 46.13 -4.32
C ALA A 77 -19.40 45.44 -5.67
N TRP A 78 -18.90 44.21 -5.78
CA TRP A 78 -18.94 43.42 -7.02
C TRP A 78 -19.65 42.09 -6.82
N ILE A 79 -20.49 41.73 -7.79
CA ILE A 79 -21.20 40.46 -7.86
C ILE A 79 -21.23 39.99 -9.32
N ASP A 80 -20.83 38.75 -9.58
CA ASP A 80 -20.73 38.17 -10.92
C ASP A 80 -22.08 38.10 -11.68
N THR A 81 -23.20 38.04 -10.95
CA THR A 81 -24.54 37.91 -11.55
C THR A 81 -24.99 39.18 -12.28
N CYS A 82 -24.68 40.35 -11.74
CA CYS A 82 -25.19 41.63 -12.24
C CYS A 82 -24.13 42.67 -12.59
N CYS A 83 -22.86 42.46 -12.19
CA CYS A 83 -21.74 43.32 -12.62
C CYS A 83 -21.13 42.91 -13.96
N ILE A 84 -21.50 41.74 -14.49
CA ILE A 84 -21.05 41.24 -15.81
C ILE A 84 -22.26 41.16 -16.74
N ASN A 85 -22.14 41.70 -17.94
CA ASN A 85 -23.14 41.50 -19.00
C ASN A 85 -22.83 40.19 -19.72
N LYS A 86 -23.53 39.13 -19.31
CA LYS A 86 -23.34 37.78 -19.85
C LYS A 86 -23.85 37.61 -21.29
N GLU A 87 -24.60 38.57 -21.83
CA GLU A 87 -25.03 38.58 -23.25
C GLU A 87 -23.91 39.10 -24.18
N SER A 88 -22.95 39.86 -23.65
CA SER A 88 -21.76 40.29 -24.39
C SER A 88 -20.67 39.23 -24.26
N SER A 89 -20.44 38.45 -25.31
CA SER A 89 -19.40 37.42 -25.32
C SER A 89 -17.99 37.97 -25.09
N ALA A 90 -17.72 39.18 -25.61
CA ALA A 90 -16.46 39.89 -25.38
C ALA A 90 -16.27 40.23 -23.89
N GLU A 91 -17.30 40.80 -23.26
CA GLU A 91 -17.23 41.17 -21.85
C GLU A 91 -17.16 39.94 -20.93
N LEU A 92 -17.93 38.89 -21.24
CA LEU A 92 -17.89 37.64 -20.50
C LEU A 92 -16.49 37.00 -20.55
N SER A 93 -15.84 37.03 -21.72
CA SER A 93 -14.48 36.54 -21.89
C SER A 93 -13.47 37.36 -21.12
N GLU A 94 -13.54 38.69 -21.19
CA GLU A 94 -12.68 39.60 -20.43
C GLU A 94 -12.86 39.39 -18.92
N ALA A 95 -14.10 39.28 -18.45
CA ALA A 95 -14.44 39.08 -17.06
C ALA A 95 -13.92 37.76 -16.51
N ILE A 96 -14.07 36.65 -17.25
CA ILE A 96 -13.56 35.34 -16.81
C ILE A 96 -12.04 35.32 -16.73
N ASN A 97 -11.34 35.91 -17.72
CA ASN A 97 -9.87 36.01 -17.67
C ASN A 97 -9.40 36.94 -16.53
N SER A 98 -10.23 37.89 -16.10
CA SER A 98 -9.89 38.85 -15.04
C SER A 98 -10.39 38.46 -13.64
N MET A 99 -11.25 37.46 -13.53
CA MET A 99 -11.99 37.15 -12.30
C MET A 99 -11.06 36.86 -11.12
N PHE A 100 -10.04 36.03 -11.31
CA PHE A 100 -9.06 35.72 -10.26
C PHE A 100 -8.41 36.99 -9.72
N ARG A 101 -8.02 37.90 -10.61
CA ARG A 101 -7.42 39.19 -10.27
C ARG A 101 -8.40 40.09 -9.53
N TRP A 102 -9.66 40.12 -9.92
CA TRP A 102 -10.69 40.90 -9.22
C TRP A 102 -10.97 40.36 -7.82
N TYR A 103 -10.88 39.06 -7.58
CA TYR A 103 -10.91 38.53 -6.21
C TYR A 103 -9.63 38.86 -5.43
N GLN A 104 -8.48 38.77 -6.08
CA GLN A 104 -7.18 39.09 -5.46
C GLN A 104 -7.06 40.55 -5.03
N LEU A 105 -7.62 41.48 -5.80
CA LEU A 105 -7.59 42.92 -5.53
C LEU A 105 -8.74 43.42 -4.66
N ALA A 106 -9.72 42.57 -4.32
CA ALA A 106 -10.80 42.94 -3.43
C ALA A 106 -10.28 43.13 -1.99
N ASP A 107 -10.72 44.19 -1.33
CA ASP A 107 -10.34 44.45 0.06
C ASP A 107 -10.95 43.40 1.01
N ILE A 108 -12.15 42.93 0.70
CA ILE A 108 -12.84 41.85 1.41
C ILE A 108 -13.69 41.00 0.45
N CYS A 109 -13.65 39.70 0.66
CA CYS A 109 -14.56 38.75 0.04
C CYS A 109 -15.55 38.21 1.08
N TYR A 110 -16.84 38.27 0.77
CA TYR A 110 -17.85 37.59 1.57
C TYR A 110 -18.26 36.30 0.87
N ALA A 111 -18.03 35.16 1.51
CA ALA A 111 -18.45 33.85 1.02
C ALA A 111 -19.81 33.49 1.64
N TYR A 112 -20.89 33.68 0.87
CA TYR A 112 -22.25 33.44 1.32
C TYR A 112 -22.65 31.96 1.15
N LEU A 113 -22.87 31.28 2.28
CA LEU A 113 -23.23 29.87 2.37
C LEU A 113 -24.73 29.72 2.62
N GLN A 114 -25.50 29.69 1.53
CA GLN A 114 -26.97 29.60 1.59
C GLN A 114 -27.47 28.31 2.28
N ASP A 115 -26.68 27.24 2.25
CA ASP A 115 -27.00 25.93 2.81
C ASP A 115 -26.61 25.79 4.30
N MET A 116 -26.03 26.83 4.90
CA MET A 116 -25.58 26.80 6.28
C MET A 116 -26.47 27.63 7.19
N GLN A 117 -26.97 27.01 8.27
CA GLN A 117 -27.72 27.70 9.32
C GLN A 117 -26.76 28.37 10.32
N PRO A 118 -27.14 29.53 10.89
CA PRO A 118 -26.36 30.17 11.95
C PRO A 118 -26.30 29.27 13.19
N SER A 119 -25.12 29.14 13.78
CA SER A 119 -24.92 28.41 15.04
C SER A 119 -23.82 29.08 15.85
N LYS A 120 -23.96 29.04 17.18
CA LYS A 120 -22.92 29.50 18.11
C LYS A 120 -22.00 28.36 18.58
N ASN A 121 -22.34 27.11 18.26
CA ASN A 121 -21.57 25.94 18.69
C ASN A 121 -20.49 25.60 17.64
N PRO A 122 -19.19 25.68 17.98
CA PRO A 122 -18.10 25.38 17.03
C PRO A 122 -18.17 23.97 16.43
N ALA A 123 -18.61 22.97 17.20
CA ALA A 123 -18.72 21.60 16.70
C ALA A 123 -19.77 21.45 15.59
N THR A 124 -20.90 22.17 15.74
CA THR A 124 -21.95 22.23 14.73
C THR A 124 -21.47 22.98 13.49
N ILE A 125 -20.81 24.13 13.66
CA ILE A 125 -20.21 24.90 12.57
C ILE A 125 -19.27 24.01 11.76
N ASN A 126 -18.35 23.31 12.42
CA ASN A 126 -17.36 22.46 11.74
C ASN A 126 -18.03 21.37 10.89
N THR A 127 -19.08 20.74 11.42
CA THR A 127 -19.79 19.65 10.75
C THR A 127 -20.58 20.15 9.55
N GLU A 128 -21.26 21.28 9.68
CA GLU A 128 -22.08 21.85 8.60
C GLU A 128 -21.22 22.50 7.51
N LEU A 129 -20.13 23.18 7.89
CA LEU A 129 -19.19 23.76 6.94
C LEU A 129 -18.56 22.69 6.05
N GLN A 130 -18.22 21.51 6.61
CA GLN A 130 -17.68 20.38 5.85
C GLN A 130 -18.68 19.81 4.83
N LYS A 131 -19.99 19.96 5.06
CA LYS A 131 -21.04 19.50 4.15
C LYS A 131 -21.43 20.54 3.10
N SER A 132 -21.02 21.80 3.27
CA SER A 132 -21.47 22.88 2.40
C SER A 132 -21.11 22.60 0.93
N GLU A 133 -22.10 22.77 0.07
CA GLU A 133 -21.96 22.62 -1.38
C GLU A 133 -21.08 23.72 -2.00
N TRP A 134 -20.81 24.81 -1.26
CA TRP A 134 -19.90 25.87 -1.70
C TRP A 134 -18.48 25.33 -1.97
N PHE A 135 -17.97 24.43 -1.12
CA PHE A 135 -16.65 23.81 -1.32
C PHE A 135 -16.60 22.82 -2.49
N GLN A 136 -17.76 22.39 -2.99
CA GLN A 136 -17.88 21.43 -4.09
C GLN A 136 -17.99 22.12 -5.45
N ARG A 137 -18.19 23.44 -5.53
CA ARG A 137 -18.33 24.16 -6.81
C ARG A 137 -16.96 24.49 -7.40
N GLY A 138 -16.80 24.39 -8.73
CA GLY A 138 -15.51 24.68 -9.39
C GLY A 138 -15.03 26.13 -9.19
N TRP A 139 -15.88 27.11 -9.54
CA TRP A 139 -15.54 28.53 -9.49
C TRP A 139 -15.14 29.04 -8.10
N THR A 140 -15.76 28.52 -7.04
CA THR A 140 -15.44 28.94 -5.65
C THR A 140 -14.02 28.59 -5.21
N LEU A 141 -13.27 27.79 -5.99
CA LEU A 141 -11.87 27.50 -5.69
C LEU A 141 -10.99 28.74 -5.79
N GLN A 142 -11.09 29.48 -6.90
CA GLN A 142 -10.36 30.74 -7.04
C GLN A 142 -10.91 31.81 -6.10
N GLU A 143 -12.22 31.79 -5.82
CA GLU A 143 -12.86 32.72 -4.89
C GLU A 143 -12.41 32.48 -3.44
N LEU A 144 -11.98 31.25 -3.10
CA LEU A 144 -11.36 30.91 -1.82
C LEU A 144 -9.90 31.36 -1.73
N ILE A 145 -9.14 31.08 -2.79
CA ILE A 145 -7.68 31.21 -2.80
C ILE A 145 -7.23 32.64 -3.08
N ALA A 146 -7.84 33.31 -4.06
CA ALA A 146 -7.40 34.62 -4.55
C ALA A 146 -7.51 35.75 -3.52
N PRO A 147 -8.63 35.95 -2.79
CA PRO A 147 -8.77 37.11 -1.93
C PRO A 147 -7.90 37.00 -0.67
N PRO A 148 -7.21 38.07 -0.25
CA PRO A 148 -6.41 38.06 0.97
C PRO A 148 -7.30 37.95 2.22
N ASN A 149 -8.44 38.65 2.23
CA ASN A 149 -9.40 38.64 3.34
C ASN A 149 -10.71 38.01 2.86
N LEU A 150 -11.15 36.94 3.52
CA LEU A 150 -12.42 36.28 3.21
C LEU A 150 -13.16 35.93 4.50
N VAL A 151 -14.43 36.31 4.56
CA VAL A 151 -15.35 36.04 5.68
C VAL A 151 -16.49 35.14 5.19
N PHE A 152 -16.72 34.03 5.90
CA PHE A 152 -17.84 33.13 5.62
C PHE A 152 -19.10 33.63 6.32
N LEU A 153 -20.20 33.71 5.57
CA LEU A 153 -21.52 34.14 6.05
C LEU A 153 -22.55 33.01 5.91
N SER A 154 -23.39 32.83 6.93
CA SER A 154 -24.53 31.89 6.88
C SER A 154 -25.68 32.43 6.05
N ASN A 155 -26.72 31.62 5.87
CA ASN A 155 -27.92 31.96 5.10
C ASN A 155 -28.71 33.20 5.61
N ASP A 156 -28.51 33.61 6.86
CA ASP A 156 -29.10 34.80 7.48
C ASP A 156 -28.13 35.99 7.54
N TRP A 157 -26.96 35.87 6.89
CA TRP A 157 -25.87 36.86 6.86
C TRP A 157 -25.11 37.03 8.18
N SER A 158 -25.22 36.07 9.10
CA SER A 158 -24.38 36.05 10.31
C SER A 158 -22.96 35.57 10.01
N ASP A 159 -21.98 36.07 10.78
CA ASP A 159 -20.58 35.70 10.63
C ASP A 159 -20.33 34.28 11.15
N ILE A 160 -19.76 33.43 10.29
CA ILE A 160 -19.30 32.08 10.66
C ILE A 160 -17.85 32.13 11.14
N GLY A 161 -17.03 32.94 10.47
CA GLY A 161 -15.60 33.09 10.75
C GLY A 161 -14.82 33.53 9.50
N ASP A 162 -13.58 33.96 9.68
CA ASP A 162 -12.69 34.29 8.59
C ASP A 162 -11.85 33.09 8.11
N LYS A 163 -11.29 33.21 6.90
CA LYS A 163 -10.47 32.18 6.26
C LYS A 163 -9.21 31.82 7.06
N ASN A 164 -8.60 32.77 7.76
CA ASN A 164 -7.36 32.53 8.50
C ASN A 164 -7.63 31.73 9.78
N ASP A 165 -8.68 32.10 10.51
CA ASP A 165 -9.14 31.40 11.71
C ASP A 165 -9.63 29.97 11.39
N LEU A 166 -10.26 29.79 10.23
CA LEU A 166 -10.78 28.50 9.77
C LEU A 166 -9.80 27.69 8.91
N SER A 167 -8.53 28.12 8.77
CA SER A 167 -7.57 27.53 7.81
C SER A 167 -7.40 26.02 7.97
N GLN A 168 -7.30 25.54 9.21
CA GLN A 168 -7.13 24.11 9.52
C GLN A 168 -8.34 23.28 9.05
N LEU A 169 -9.54 23.80 9.28
CA LEU A 169 -10.78 23.13 8.87
C LEU A 169 -10.93 23.15 7.34
N ILE A 170 -10.69 24.30 6.72
CA ILE A 170 -10.75 24.46 5.26
C ILE A 170 -9.70 23.56 4.59
N SER A 171 -8.49 23.44 5.16
CA SER A 171 -7.45 22.54 4.67
C SER A 171 -7.90 21.08 4.69
N LYS A 172 -8.59 20.64 5.75
CA LYS A 172 -9.18 19.29 5.83
C LYS A 172 -10.27 19.06 4.78
N ILE A 173 -11.10 20.07 4.49
CA ILE A 173 -12.19 19.98 3.51
C ILE A 173 -11.66 19.96 2.08
N THR A 174 -10.71 20.84 1.77
CA THR A 174 -10.30 21.17 0.40
C THR A 174 -8.97 20.53 -0.03
N LEU A 175 -8.20 19.99 0.92
CA LEU A 175 -6.84 19.49 0.74
C LEU A 175 -5.82 20.58 0.35
N ILE A 176 -6.18 21.86 0.50
CA ILE A 176 -5.28 22.99 0.28
C ILE A 176 -4.42 23.18 1.53
N ASP A 177 -3.10 23.33 1.36
CA ASP A 177 -2.19 23.56 2.48
C ASP A 177 -2.52 24.88 3.20
N GLU A 178 -2.43 24.89 4.54
CA GLU A 178 -2.79 26.08 5.34
C GLU A 178 -2.01 27.33 4.95
N GLY A 179 -0.72 27.19 4.63
CA GLY A 179 0.11 28.31 4.18
C GLY A 179 -0.39 28.93 2.87
N VAL A 180 -1.02 28.16 1.97
CA VAL A 180 -1.66 28.71 0.76
C VAL A 180 -2.93 29.48 1.13
N LEU A 181 -3.75 28.94 2.04
CA LEU A 181 -5.00 29.59 2.47
C LEU A 181 -4.75 30.95 3.15
N ARG A 182 -3.69 31.01 3.97
CA ARG A 182 -3.26 32.23 4.68
C ARG A 182 -2.44 33.20 3.82
N GLY A 183 -2.11 32.83 2.59
CA GLY A 183 -1.28 33.66 1.69
C GLY A 183 0.22 33.69 2.04
N GLU A 184 0.68 32.77 2.89
CA GLU A 184 2.09 32.61 3.27
C GLU A 184 2.89 31.89 2.15
N THR A 185 2.24 30.99 1.42
CA THR A 185 2.83 30.23 0.30
C THR A 185 2.31 30.74 -1.03
N ARG A 186 3.21 31.07 -1.98
CA ARG A 186 2.80 31.52 -3.32
C ARG A 186 2.31 30.33 -4.15
N LEU A 187 1.32 30.57 -5.02
CA LEU A 187 0.80 29.54 -5.92
C LEU A 187 1.86 28.95 -6.85
N GLY A 188 2.82 29.77 -7.31
CA GLY A 188 3.93 29.31 -8.16
C GLY A 188 4.92 28.37 -7.46
N ASP A 189 4.97 28.36 -6.12
CA ASP A 189 5.82 27.45 -5.36
C ASP A 189 5.19 26.06 -5.20
N CYS A 190 3.89 25.96 -5.51
CA CYS A 190 3.13 24.71 -5.48
C CYS A 190 3.18 24.01 -6.84
N SER A 191 3.44 22.71 -6.82
CA SER A 191 3.46 21.88 -8.02
C SER A 191 2.14 21.93 -8.79
N VAL A 192 2.20 21.73 -10.11
CA VAL A 192 1.02 21.64 -10.96
C VAL A 192 0.09 20.51 -10.47
N ALA A 193 0.65 19.36 -10.12
CA ALA A 193 -0.11 18.24 -9.53
C ALA A 193 -0.88 18.63 -8.26
N LYS A 194 -0.21 19.34 -7.34
CA LYS A 194 -0.81 19.79 -6.08
C LYS A 194 -1.95 20.78 -6.36
N ARG A 195 -1.72 21.78 -7.22
CA ARG A 195 -2.75 22.75 -7.60
C ARG A 195 -3.95 22.10 -8.28
N MET A 196 -3.72 21.13 -9.18
CA MET A 196 -4.79 20.35 -9.82
C MET A 196 -5.59 19.53 -8.79
N SER A 197 -4.94 19.01 -7.74
CA SER A 197 -5.60 18.21 -6.71
C SER A 197 -6.69 18.98 -5.94
N TRP A 198 -6.55 20.30 -5.79
CA TRP A 198 -7.53 21.17 -5.12
C TRP A 198 -8.88 21.26 -5.85
N ALA A 199 -8.88 20.91 -7.14
CA ALA A 199 -10.07 20.86 -7.98
C ALA A 199 -10.64 19.44 -8.13
N SER A 200 -9.99 18.42 -7.57
CA SER A 200 -10.30 17.01 -7.84
C SER A 200 -11.68 16.55 -7.36
N THR A 201 -12.24 17.20 -6.35
CA THR A 201 -13.56 16.91 -5.78
C THR A 201 -14.64 17.92 -6.20
N ARG A 202 -14.28 18.90 -7.04
CA ARG A 202 -15.18 19.99 -7.44
C ARG A 202 -15.95 19.66 -8.71
N VAL A 203 -17.15 20.21 -8.80
CA VAL A 203 -18.13 19.99 -9.87
C VAL A 203 -18.52 21.33 -10.48
N THR A 204 -18.71 21.33 -11.80
CA THR A 204 -19.15 22.49 -12.57
C THR A 204 -20.43 22.16 -13.34
N THR A 205 -21.29 23.16 -13.55
CA THR A 205 -22.54 23.00 -14.30
C THR A 205 -22.25 22.79 -15.80
N ARG A 206 -21.36 23.61 -16.36
CA ARG A 206 -20.84 23.42 -17.72
C ARG A 206 -19.56 22.60 -17.65
N THR A 207 -19.35 21.72 -18.62
CA THR A 207 -18.18 20.83 -18.61
C THR A 207 -16.89 21.63 -18.77
N GLU A 208 -16.91 22.65 -19.63
CA GLU A 208 -15.76 23.51 -19.97
C GLU A 208 -15.29 24.34 -18.77
N ASP A 209 -16.20 24.72 -17.87
CA ASP A 209 -15.88 25.47 -16.66
C ASP A 209 -14.93 24.71 -15.74
N THR A 210 -14.81 23.38 -15.87
CA THR A 210 -13.78 22.57 -15.19
C THR A 210 -12.37 23.09 -15.49
N ALA A 211 -12.18 23.65 -16.70
CA ALA A 211 -10.93 24.27 -17.12
C ALA A 211 -10.90 25.76 -16.77
N TYR A 212 -11.95 26.51 -17.12
CA TYR A 212 -11.96 27.96 -16.98
C TYR A 212 -11.84 28.44 -15.54
N CYS A 213 -12.42 27.70 -14.58
CA CYS A 213 -12.29 28.04 -13.16
C CYS A 213 -10.87 27.89 -12.59
N LEU A 214 -9.95 27.24 -13.33
CA LEU A 214 -8.56 27.00 -12.92
C LEU A 214 -7.57 27.96 -13.57
N MET A 215 -7.98 28.75 -14.56
CA MET A 215 -7.10 29.66 -15.30
C MET A 215 -6.31 30.59 -14.38
N GLY A 216 -6.99 31.21 -13.41
CA GLY A 216 -6.35 32.06 -12.41
C GLY A 216 -5.40 31.35 -11.45
N ILE A 217 -5.70 30.10 -11.07
CA ILE A 217 -4.84 29.28 -10.20
C ILE A 217 -3.52 28.93 -10.89
N PHE A 218 -3.57 28.77 -12.23
CA PHE A 218 -2.41 28.48 -13.05
C PHE A 218 -1.79 29.72 -13.70
N ASN A 219 -2.42 30.89 -13.56
CA ASN A 219 -2.02 32.14 -14.19
C ASN A 219 -1.89 32.03 -15.72
N VAL A 220 -2.87 31.39 -16.37
CA VAL A 220 -2.90 31.20 -17.84
C VAL A 220 -4.15 31.83 -18.44
N ASN A 221 -4.03 32.29 -19.69
CA ASN A 221 -5.15 32.88 -20.43
C ASN A 221 -5.48 32.01 -21.66
N MET A 222 -6.76 31.75 -21.89
CA MET A 222 -7.23 30.99 -23.05
C MET A 222 -8.63 31.43 -23.51
N PRO A 223 -8.94 31.38 -24.82
CA PRO A 223 -10.28 31.69 -25.32
C PRO A 223 -11.38 30.77 -24.78
N LEU A 224 -12.54 31.34 -24.43
CA LEU A 224 -13.71 30.59 -23.99
C LEU A 224 -14.48 30.03 -25.20
N LEU A 225 -14.50 28.71 -25.35
CA LEU A 225 -15.21 27.99 -26.40
C LEU A 225 -16.26 27.06 -25.79
N TYR A 226 -17.40 27.60 -25.36
CA TYR A 226 -18.50 26.77 -24.87
C TYR A 226 -19.05 25.86 -25.99
N GLY A 227 -19.18 24.56 -25.70
CA GLY A 227 -19.54 23.52 -26.67
C GLY A 227 -18.38 22.58 -27.03
N GLU A 228 -17.15 22.89 -26.64
CA GLU A 228 -15.99 22.01 -26.87
C GLU A 228 -15.88 20.84 -25.87
N GLY A 229 -16.69 20.86 -24.81
CA GLY A 229 -16.73 19.83 -23.78
C GLY A 229 -15.40 19.68 -23.04
N ARG A 230 -14.89 18.45 -22.95
CA ARG A 230 -13.65 18.14 -22.21
C ARG A 230 -12.38 18.65 -22.87
N LYS A 231 -12.45 19.10 -24.13
CA LYS A 231 -11.30 19.69 -24.84
C LYS A 231 -10.78 20.95 -24.13
N ALA A 232 -11.66 21.68 -23.44
CA ALA A 232 -11.28 22.84 -22.63
C ALA A 232 -10.21 22.48 -21.58
N PHE A 233 -10.34 21.33 -20.91
CA PHE A 233 -9.36 20.90 -19.89
C PHE A 233 -8.04 20.40 -20.49
N ILE A 234 -8.08 19.90 -21.73
CA ILE A 234 -6.85 19.58 -22.49
C ILE A 234 -6.12 20.87 -22.85
N ARG A 235 -6.83 21.87 -23.39
CA ARG A 235 -6.27 23.18 -23.72
C ARG A 235 -5.67 23.89 -22.50
N LEU A 236 -6.33 23.81 -21.34
CA LEU A 236 -5.76 24.33 -20.09
C LEU A 236 -4.39 23.72 -19.80
N GLN A 237 -4.25 22.39 -19.91
CA GLN A 237 -2.97 21.73 -19.70
C GLN A 237 -1.94 22.14 -20.76
N GLU A 238 -2.34 22.36 -22.01
CA GLU A 238 -1.46 22.88 -23.06
C GLU A 238 -0.96 24.30 -22.78
N GLU A 239 -1.80 25.19 -22.26
CA GLU A 239 -1.36 26.54 -21.83
C GLU A 239 -0.46 26.48 -20.60
N ILE A 240 -0.74 25.62 -19.62
CA ILE A 240 0.17 25.38 -18.49
C ILE A 240 1.54 24.91 -18.99
N MET A 241 1.58 24.03 -19.98
CA MET A 241 2.83 23.53 -20.56
C MET A 241 3.62 24.60 -21.31
N ARG A 242 2.96 25.65 -21.81
CA ARG A 242 3.62 26.75 -22.51
C ARG A 242 4.44 27.61 -21.55
N GLU A 243 4.02 27.72 -20.30
CA GLU A 243 4.61 28.63 -19.30
C GLU A 243 5.37 27.91 -18.17
N SER A 244 5.24 26.58 -18.05
CA SER A 244 5.84 25.78 -16.96
C SER A 244 6.55 24.52 -17.49
N ASP A 245 7.70 24.19 -16.90
CA ASP A 245 8.46 22.94 -17.08
C ASP A 245 8.18 21.89 -15.99
N ASP A 246 7.19 22.14 -15.12
CA ASP A 246 6.79 21.23 -14.04
C ASP A 246 6.11 19.95 -14.55
N GLN A 247 6.89 18.88 -14.61
CA GLN A 247 6.46 17.54 -15.04
C GLN A 247 5.44 16.87 -14.12
N SER A 248 5.17 17.43 -12.93
CA SER A 248 4.08 16.94 -12.09
C SER A 248 2.71 17.07 -12.77
N LEU A 249 2.60 17.88 -13.84
CA LEU A 249 1.43 17.89 -14.74
C LEU A 249 1.05 16.49 -15.24
N PHE A 250 2.02 15.59 -15.45
CA PHE A 250 1.77 14.23 -15.93
C PHE A 250 1.56 13.22 -14.79
N ALA A 251 1.73 13.66 -13.54
CA ALA A 251 1.72 12.83 -12.34
C ALA A 251 0.31 12.65 -11.75
N TRP A 252 -0.66 12.34 -12.59
CA TRP A 252 -2.04 12.04 -12.19
C TRP A 252 -2.28 10.52 -12.06
N ASP A 253 -3.30 10.14 -11.30
CA ASP A 253 -3.70 8.77 -10.99
C ASP A 253 -5.22 8.58 -11.11
N ALA A 254 -5.64 7.74 -12.04
CA ALA A 254 -7.03 7.40 -12.32
C ALA A 254 -7.43 6.00 -11.79
N SER A 255 -6.75 5.48 -10.77
CA SER A 255 -7.07 4.20 -10.11
C SER A 255 -8.54 4.08 -9.68
N ASP A 256 -9.14 5.20 -9.28
CA ASP A 256 -10.50 5.29 -8.76
C ASP A 256 -11.57 5.22 -9.89
N PHE A 257 -11.16 5.11 -11.15
CA PHE A 257 -12.03 5.20 -12.32
C PHE A 257 -11.95 3.94 -13.20
N GLN A 258 -13.09 3.51 -13.73
CA GLN A 258 -13.17 2.38 -14.68
C GLN A 258 -13.14 2.85 -16.13
N GLY A 259 -12.66 1.99 -17.03
CA GLY A 259 -12.77 2.17 -18.48
C GLY A 259 -11.56 2.80 -19.16
N PHE A 260 -10.45 3.02 -18.45
CA PHE A 260 -9.26 3.72 -18.96
C PHE A 260 -8.05 2.78 -19.07
N ASN A 261 -8.02 1.91 -20.08
CA ASN A 261 -6.89 1.00 -20.31
C ASN A 261 -5.72 1.66 -21.05
N ALA A 262 -5.99 2.64 -21.92
CA ALA A 262 -4.98 3.51 -22.50
C ALA A 262 -5.49 4.94 -22.42
N THR A 263 -4.62 5.81 -21.93
CA THR A 263 -4.86 7.21 -21.76
C THR A 263 -3.75 7.96 -22.51
N GLY A 264 -4.04 9.18 -22.95
CA GLY A 264 -2.94 10.06 -23.32
C GLY A 264 -2.12 10.44 -22.10
N LEU A 265 -1.06 11.20 -22.31
CA LEU A 265 -0.25 11.72 -21.20
C LEU A 265 -1.00 12.81 -20.40
N LEU A 266 -1.93 13.53 -21.03
CA LEU A 266 -2.74 14.55 -20.37
C LEU A 266 -3.95 13.93 -19.66
N ALA A 267 -4.30 14.49 -18.50
CA ALA A 267 -5.47 14.05 -17.74
C ALA A 267 -6.77 14.52 -18.42
N LEU A 268 -7.86 13.77 -18.23
CA LEU A 268 -9.16 14.14 -18.79
C LEU A 268 -10.01 15.02 -17.86
N THR A 269 -9.64 15.07 -16.58
CA THR A 269 -10.35 15.79 -15.53
C THR A 269 -9.38 16.03 -14.36
N PRO A 270 -9.55 17.12 -13.58
CA PRO A 270 -8.79 17.33 -12.35
C PRO A 270 -9.02 16.21 -11.32
N ALA A 271 -10.11 15.44 -11.42
CA ALA A 271 -10.38 14.31 -10.53
C ALA A 271 -9.27 13.23 -10.55
N PHE A 272 -8.49 13.14 -11.63
CA PHE A 272 -7.34 12.23 -11.71
C PHE A 272 -6.16 12.69 -10.82
N PHE A 273 -6.16 13.93 -10.31
CA PHE A 273 -5.10 14.42 -9.42
C PHE A 273 -5.44 14.27 -7.92
N LYS A 274 -6.54 13.59 -7.59
CA LYS A 274 -6.98 13.37 -6.20
C LYS A 274 -5.87 12.78 -5.31
N ASN A 275 -5.10 11.83 -5.85
CA ASN A 275 -3.99 11.16 -5.15
C ASN A 275 -2.62 11.79 -5.44
N SER A 276 -2.58 13.05 -5.89
CA SER A 276 -1.37 13.75 -6.32
C SER A 276 -1.03 14.98 -5.46
N ARG A 277 -1.75 15.21 -4.35
CA ARG A 277 -1.53 16.34 -3.42
C ARG A 277 -0.11 16.44 -2.86
N ASN A 278 0.55 15.30 -2.67
CA ASN A 278 1.85 15.20 -2.03
C ASN A 278 3.02 15.15 -3.04
N ILE A 279 2.73 15.38 -4.33
CA ILE A 279 3.73 15.37 -5.39
C ILE A 279 4.39 16.73 -5.45
N VAL A 280 5.71 16.76 -5.34
CA VAL A 280 6.52 17.97 -5.44
C VAL A 280 7.60 17.79 -6.51
N PRO A 281 7.91 18.81 -7.31
CA PRO A 281 9.03 18.75 -8.24
C PRO A 281 10.34 18.63 -7.46
N PHE A 282 11.32 17.96 -8.04
CA PHE A 282 12.70 18.03 -7.57
C PHE A 282 13.60 18.39 -8.75
N ARG A 283 14.54 19.32 -8.56
CA ARG A 283 15.51 19.66 -9.60
C ARG A 283 16.70 18.72 -9.47
N SER A 284 16.79 17.66 -10.27
CA SER A 284 17.91 16.72 -10.16
C SER A 284 18.67 16.39 -11.44
N LEU A 285 18.32 16.87 -12.64
CA LEU A 285 19.11 16.54 -13.82
C LEU A 285 19.53 17.79 -14.59
N LYS A 286 20.84 17.88 -14.85
CA LYS A 286 21.43 18.89 -15.72
C LYS A 286 20.70 18.87 -17.07
N GLY A 287 20.05 19.97 -17.44
CA GLY A 287 19.64 20.26 -18.82
C GLY A 287 18.44 19.48 -19.37
N SER A 288 17.35 19.31 -18.61
CA SER A 288 16.09 18.86 -19.21
C SER A 288 15.59 19.90 -20.22
N SER A 289 15.37 19.48 -21.47
CA SER A 289 14.77 20.34 -22.49
C SER A 289 13.29 20.58 -22.15
N PRO A 290 12.76 21.82 -22.35
CA PRO A 290 11.34 22.09 -22.17
C PRO A 290 10.51 21.12 -23.00
N TYR A 291 9.45 20.55 -22.41
CA TYR A 291 8.53 19.73 -23.18
C TYR A 291 7.69 20.59 -24.12
N SER A 292 7.40 20.08 -25.31
CA SER A 292 6.63 20.82 -26.31
C SER A 292 5.59 19.95 -27.01
N VAL A 293 4.52 20.61 -27.41
CA VAL A 293 3.38 19.99 -28.06
C VAL A 293 3.65 19.92 -29.58
N THR A 294 3.73 18.72 -30.15
CA THR A 294 4.01 18.48 -31.58
C THR A 294 2.85 17.73 -32.26
N ASN A 295 2.88 17.65 -33.60
CA ASN A 295 1.93 16.81 -34.35
C ASN A 295 2.10 15.30 -34.09
N LYS A 296 3.22 14.86 -33.50
CA LYS A 296 3.44 13.47 -33.05
C LYS A 296 3.02 13.21 -31.60
N GLY A 297 2.65 14.26 -30.86
CA GLY A 297 2.38 14.20 -29.41
C GLY A 297 3.26 15.17 -28.61
N ILE A 298 3.35 14.95 -27.31
CA ILE A 298 4.19 15.70 -26.38
C ILE A 298 5.62 15.18 -26.46
N ARG A 299 6.53 16.05 -26.88
CA ARG A 299 7.97 15.78 -26.90
C ARG A 299 8.53 15.95 -25.50
N LEU A 300 9.18 14.93 -24.96
CA LEU A 300 9.84 14.93 -23.64
C LEU A 300 11.26 14.40 -23.78
N GLN A 301 12.18 14.89 -22.96
CA GLN A 301 13.54 14.36 -22.86
C GLN A 301 13.79 13.92 -21.42
N LEU A 302 13.44 12.66 -21.12
CA LEU A 302 13.44 12.13 -19.76
C LEU A 302 13.95 10.69 -19.69
N PRO A 303 14.43 10.24 -18.51
CA PRO A 303 14.87 8.87 -18.33
C PRO A 303 13.74 7.88 -18.62
N LEU A 304 13.99 6.96 -19.57
CA LEU A 304 13.04 5.95 -20.00
C LEU A 304 13.55 4.56 -19.61
N VAL A 305 12.99 3.99 -18.57
CA VAL A 305 13.45 2.70 -18.01
C VAL A 305 12.70 1.55 -18.68
N GLY A 306 13.45 0.55 -19.14
CA GLY A 306 12.88 -0.71 -19.62
C GLY A 306 12.28 -1.52 -18.48
N ILE A 307 11.01 -1.90 -18.59
CA ILE A 307 10.39 -2.87 -17.68
C ILE A 307 10.52 -4.25 -18.35
N LYS A 308 11.23 -5.20 -17.73
CA LYS A 308 11.46 -6.53 -18.31
C LYS A 308 10.13 -7.32 -18.38
N GLY A 309 9.87 -7.93 -19.54
CA GLY A 309 8.57 -8.53 -19.95
C GLY A 309 8.04 -8.04 -21.32
N GLY A 310 8.89 -7.39 -22.13
CA GLY A 310 8.46 -6.58 -23.27
C GLY A 310 8.41 -7.28 -24.62
N VAL A 311 7.34 -8.05 -24.89
CA VAL A 311 6.52 -7.91 -26.12
C VAL A 311 5.09 -8.26 -25.72
N ILE A 312 4.23 -7.26 -25.62
CA ILE A 312 2.79 -7.51 -25.45
C ILE A 312 2.13 -6.91 -26.67
N ARG A 313 1.80 -7.72 -27.68
CA ARG A 313 0.77 -7.33 -28.65
C ARG A 313 -0.55 -7.28 -27.89
N ARG A 314 -0.82 -6.16 -27.23
CA ARG A 314 -2.14 -5.83 -26.71
C ARG A 314 -2.72 -4.79 -27.63
N ASP A 315 -3.91 -5.10 -28.11
CA ASP A 315 -4.72 -4.17 -28.85
C ASP A 315 -5.32 -3.18 -27.86
N PHE A 316 -4.84 -1.95 -27.88
CA PHE A 316 -5.48 -0.81 -27.24
C PHE A 316 -6.37 -0.14 -28.29
N GLY A 317 -7.53 -0.76 -28.51
CA GLY A 317 -8.42 -0.40 -29.63
C GLY A 317 -7.82 -0.81 -30.98
N VAL A 318 -7.53 0.17 -31.84
CA VAL A 318 -6.93 -0.06 -33.18
C VAL A 318 -5.39 -0.17 -33.11
N GLU A 319 -4.78 0.12 -31.95
CA GLU A 319 -3.34 0.30 -31.84
C GLU A 319 -2.64 -0.84 -31.10
N VAL A 320 -1.59 -1.35 -31.72
CA VAL A 320 -0.75 -2.40 -31.16
C VAL A 320 0.42 -1.75 -30.43
N VAL A 321 0.57 -2.01 -29.13
CA VAL A 321 1.77 -1.65 -28.37
C VAL A 321 2.81 -2.76 -28.53
N THR A 322 4.09 -2.41 -28.62
CA THR A 322 5.18 -3.40 -28.81
C THR A 322 6.07 -3.54 -27.57
N GLN A 323 6.26 -2.46 -26.81
CA GLN A 323 7.15 -2.42 -25.65
C GLN A 323 6.56 -1.60 -24.52
N ARG A 324 6.81 -2.00 -23.27
CA ARG A 324 6.47 -1.21 -22.08
C ARG A 324 7.71 -0.54 -21.51
N LYS A 325 7.58 0.72 -21.13
CA LYS A 325 8.63 1.55 -20.55
C LYS A 325 8.06 2.36 -19.38
N ALA A 326 8.86 2.63 -18.37
CA ALA A 326 8.54 3.62 -17.34
C ALA A 326 9.21 4.95 -17.71
N LEU A 327 8.41 5.98 -17.92
CA LEU A 327 8.87 7.36 -18.03
C LEU A 327 9.00 7.92 -16.62
N LEU A 328 10.22 8.22 -16.21
CA LEU A 328 10.46 8.88 -14.94
C LEU A 328 10.14 10.38 -15.04
N LEU A 329 9.38 10.90 -14.09
CA LEU A 329 9.12 12.33 -13.97
C LEU A 329 10.09 12.95 -12.95
N GLU A 330 10.50 14.20 -13.16
CA GLU A 330 11.28 15.02 -12.22
C GLU A 330 10.43 15.53 -11.04
N CYS A 331 9.63 14.64 -10.47
CA CYS A 331 8.81 14.90 -9.29
C CYS A 331 8.77 13.68 -8.38
N GLN A 332 8.59 13.92 -7.09
CA GLN A 332 8.59 12.90 -6.04
C GLN A 332 7.35 13.05 -5.15
N GLU A 333 6.92 11.93 -4.60
CA GLU A 333 5.90 11.92 -3.56
C GLU A 333 6.56 12.06 -2.19
N VAL A 334 6.10 13.03 -1.40
CA VAL A 334 6.59 13.30 -0.04
C VAL A 334 5.51 12.93 0.96
N SER A 335 5.85 12.07 1.93
CA SER A 335 4.95 11.70 3.03
C SER A 335 5.71 11.76 4.35
N ALA A 336 4.98 11.94 5.45
CA ALA A 336 5.55 11.81 6.79
C ALA A 336 5.92 10.34 7.11
N ASP A 337 5.22 9.38 6.50
CA ASP A 337 5.31 7.95 6.82
C ASP A 337 6.44 7.22 6.07
N HIS A 338 6.99 7.82 5.01
CA HIS A 338 8.03 7.20 4.20
C HIS A 338 8.95 8.24 3.53
N PRO A 339 10.22 7.87 3.23
CA PRO A 339 11.12 8.76 2.49
C PRO A 339 10.53 9.14 1.14
N ALA A 340 10.97 10.29 0.60
CA ALA A 340 10.50 10.77 -0.69
C ALA A 340 10.76 9.75 -1.80
N LYS A 341 9.73 9.44 -2.59
CA LYS A 341 9.79 8.41 -3.64
C LYS A 341 9.65 9.04 -5.02
N PRO A 342 10.50 8.66 -6.00
CA PRO A 342 10.34 9.14 -7.36
C PRO A 342 9.08 8.56 -8.01
N VAL A 343 8.54 9.31 -8.95
CA VAL A 343 7.27 9.00 -9.62
C VAL A 343 7.50 8.70 -11.09
N ALA A 344 6.80 7.71 -11.64
CA ALA A 344 6.85 7.38 -13.06
C ALA A 344 5.49 7.09 -13.69
N VAL A 345 5.43 7.27 -15.00
CA VAL A 345 4.30 6.96 -15.87
C VAL A 345 4.63 5.77 -16.74
N LEU A 346 3.73 4.79 -16.81
CA LEU A 346 3.90 3.63 -17.68
C LEU A 346 3.47 3.96 -19.11
N LEU A 347 4.42 3.82 -20.03
CA LEU A 347 4.25 4.07 -21.46
C LEU A 347 4.36 2.77 -22.27
N GLY A 348 3.53 2.68 -23.31
CA GLY A 348 3.59 1.67 -24.35
C GLY A 348 4.10 2.28 -25.65
N ARG A 349 5.14 1.69 -26.26
CA ARG A 349 5.62 2.06 -27.60
C ARG A 349 4.62 1.57 -28.66
N LEU A 350 4.21 2.44 -29.57
CA LEU A 350 3.28 2.08 -30.64
C LEU A 350 3.99 1.27 -31.74
N ALA A 351 3.33 0.27 -32.31
CA ALA A 351 3.89 -0.54 -33.40
C ALA A 351 4.07 0.27 -34.70
N SER A 352 3.26 1.30 -34.90
CA SER A 352 3.26 2.15 -36.09
C SER A 352 4.42 3.17 -36.12
N SER A 353 5.16 3.34 -35.01
CA SER A 353 6.24 4.32 -34.93
C SER A 353 7.29 3.95 -33.90
N ASP A 354 8.56 4.15 -34.26
CA ASP A 354 9.68 3.84 -33.39
C ASP A 354 9.86 4.80 -32.20
N SER A 355 9.23 5.97 -32.24
CA SER A 355 9.43 7.06 -31.27
C SER A 355 8.15 7.51 -30.56
N GLN A 356 6.99 6.98 -30.94
CA GLN A 356 5.71 7.34 -30.31
C GLN A 356 5.30 6.38 -29.21
N PHE A 357 4.80 6.97 -28.13
CA PHE A 357 4.34 6.28 -26.93
C PHE A 357 2.93 6.70 -26.54
N ILE A 358 2.24 5.84 -25.80
CA ILE A 358 0.95 6.14 -25.17
C ILE A 358 0.97 5.68 -23.71
N ARG A 359 0.25 6.36 -22.82
CA ARG A 359 0.13 5.90 -21.43
C ARG A 359 -0.79 4.68 -21.39
N ILE A 360 -0.30 3.59 -20.82
CA ILE A 360 -0.96 2.27 -20.84
C ILE A 360 -1.55 1.86 -19.49
N ASN A 361 -1.48 2.74 -18.50
CA ASN A 361 -2.00 2.48 -17.16
C ASN A 361 -2.63 3.76 -16.60
N SER A 362 -3.79 3.60 -15.97
CA SER A 362 -4.48 4.67 -15.24
C SER A 362 -3.76 5.04 -13.94
N THR A 363 -2.99 4.11 -13.35
CA THR A 363 -2.27 4.34 -12.09
C THR A 363 -0.94 5.05 -12.27
N LEU A 364 -0.51 5.76 -11.23
CA LEU A 364 0.80 6.40 -11.16
C LEU A 364 1.79 5.51 -10.41
N HIS A 365 2.95 5.26 -11.00
CA HIS A 365 3.91 4.30 -10.44
C HIS A 365 4.82 4.96 -9.40
N ARG A 366 4.75 4.48 -8.15
CA ARG A 366 5.42 5.07 -6.96
C ARG A 366 6.47 4.14 -6.31
N HIS A 367 6.64 2.92 -6.82
CA HIS A 367 7.51 1.89 -6.23
C HIS A 367 8.88 1.83 -6.91
N LEU A 368 9.51 2.97 -7.18
CA LEU A 368 10.82 3.05 -7.81
C LEU A 368 11.89 3.39 -6.77
N ALA A 369 12.93 2.56 -6.67
CA ALA A 369 14.12 2.90 -5.89
C ALA A 369 14.97 3.95 -6.62
N TRP A 370 15.48 4.94 -5.88
CA TRP A 370 16.43 5.96 -6.37
C TRP A 370 17.67 5.37 -7.07
N ALA A 371 18.03 4.11 -6.75
CA ALA A 371 19.12 3.40 -7.40
C ALA A 371 18.91 3.22 -8.92
N HIS A 372 17.66 3.10 -9.38
CA HIS A 372 17.32 3.03 -10.81
C HIS A 372 17.56 4.35 -11.55
N LEU A 373 17.80 5.45 -10.84
CA LEU A 373 17.92 6.80 -11.42
C LEU A 373 19.36 7.20 -11.74
N ARG A 374 20.35 6.58 -11.10
CA ARG A 374 21.75 7.01 -11.23
C ARG A 374 22.41 6.64 -12.56
N PHE A 375 21.77 5.78 -13.37
CA PHE A 375 22.42 5.14 -14.52
C PHE A 375 21.59 5.19 -15.82
N VAL A 376 20.51 5.97 -15.88
CA VAL A 376 19.63 6.03 -17.06
C VAL A 376 19.75 7.38 -17.74
N GLU A 377 20.25 7.39 -18.97
CA GLU A 377 20.33 8.61 -19.78
C GLU A 377 18.93 9.05 -20.26
N PRO A 378 18.66 10.37 -20.30
CA PRO A 378 17.42 10.89 -20.86
C PRO A 378 17.25 10.49 -22.33
N SER A 379 16.08 9.96 -22.68
CA SER A 379 15.70 9.65 -24.06
C SER A 379 14.68 10.65 -24.56
N GLU A 380 14.81 11.06 -25.82
CA GLU A 380 13.76 11.82 -26.49
C GLU A 380 12.58 10.90 -26.83
N ILE A 381 11.39 11.26 -26.39
CA ILE A 381 10.15 10.52 -26.65
C ILE A 381 9.04 11.44 -27.12
N TYR A 382 8.08 10.86 -27.87
CA TYR A 382 6.85 11.54 -28.29
C TYR A 382 5.65 10.79 -27.69
N ALA A 383 5.07 11.30 -26.61
CA ALA A 383 3.92 10.69 -25.96
C ALA A 383 2.60 11.30 -26.46
N ARG A 384 1.61 10.49 -26.82
CA ARG A 384 0.31 11.02 -27.26
C ARG A 384 -0.36 11.85 -26.17
N LYS A 385 -0.93 12.99 -26.56
CA LYS A 385 -1.65 13.89 -25.65
C LYS A 385 -2.89 13.22 -25.04
N ILE A 386 -3.68 12.59 -25.91
CA ILE A 386 -4.99 11.96 -25.65
C ILE A 386 -5.12 10.67 -26.46
N TYR A 387 -6.06 9.81 -26.06
CA TYR A 387 -6.45 8.61 -26.81
C TYR A 387 -7.55 8.96 -27.84
N TRP A 388 -7.64 8.24 -28.97
CA TRP A 388 -8.53 8.62 -30.09
C TRP A 388 -10.03 8.51 -29.76
N ALA A 389 -10.46 7.61 -28.87
CA ALA A 389 -11.85 7.46 -28.45
C ALA A 389 -12.22 8.32 -27.20
N PHE A 390 -11.48 9.41 -26.95
CA PHE A 390 -11.66 10.20 -25.73
C PHE A 390 -13.02 10.91 -25.62
N GLU A 391 -13.64 11.29 -26.75
CA GLU A 391 -14.96 11.96 -26.75
C GLU A 391 -16.08 11.02 -26.29
N GLU A 392 -15.93 9.71 -26.54
CA GLU A 392 -16.89 8.67 -26.16
C GLU A 392 -16.62 8.07 -24.77
N ALA A 393 -15.50 8.43 -24.13
CA ALA A 393 -15.09 7.83 -22.87
C ALA A 393 -15.98 8.28 -21.70
N VAL A 394 -16.86 7.39 -21.22
CA VAL A 394 -17.69 7.66 -20.03
C VAL A 394 -16.84 7.48 -18.77
N ILE A 395 -16.49 8.59 -18.09
CA ILE A 395 -15.85 8.55 -16.77
C ILE A 395 -16.89 8.05 -15.78
N LYS A 396 -16.81 6.76 -15.43
CA LYS A 396 -17.58 6.20 -14.31
C LYS A 396 -16.63 6.06 -13.12
N PRO A 397 -17.04 6.48 -11.90
CA PRO A 397 -16.38 6.01 -10.70
C PRO A 397 -16.26 4.50 -10.81
N ALA A 398 -15.10 3.95 -10.44
CA ALA A 398 -14.99 2.51 -10.31
C ALA A 398 -16.21 2.03 -9.50
N ARG A 399 -16.92 0.99 -9.99
CA ARG A 399 -18.06 0.39 -9.29
C ARG A 399 -17.76 0.45 -7.80
N LYS A 400 -18.60 1.14 -7.03
CA LYS A 400 -18.53 1.09 -5.56
C LYS A 400 -18.37 -0.38 -5.24
N LEU A 401 -17.17 -0.78 -4.81
CA LEU A 401 -17.01 -2.00 -4.06
C LEU A 401 -18.05 -1.84 -2.95
N ALA A 402 -19.00 -2.77 -2.88
CA ALA A 402 -20.20 -2.71 -2.06
C ALA A 402 -19.93 -1.91 -0.78
N ASP A 403 -20.68 -0.82 -0.58
CA ASP A 403 -20.57 0.17 0.50
C ASP A 403 -19.36 -0.01 1.43
N LEU A 404 -18.45 0.97 1.45
CA LEU A 404 -17.31 0.98 2.39
C LEU A 404 -17.75 0.72 3.84
N SER A 405 -18.97 1.11 4.24
CA SER A 405 -19.57 0.76 5.53
C SER A 405 -19.82 -0.75 5.71
N THR A 406 -20.20 -1.48 4.67
CA THR A 406 -20.40 -2.94 4.66
C THR A 406 -19.08 -3.72 4.58
N ILE A 407 -18.05 -3.18 3.91
CA ILE A 407 -16.67 -3.73 3.93
C ILE A 407 -15.95 -3.40 5.23
N LEU A 408 -16.20 -2.21 5.82
CA LEU A 408 -15.76 -1.86 7.17
C LEU A 408 -16.56 -2.61 8.25
N ALA A 409 -17.76 -3.09 7.94
CA ALA A 409 -18.57 -3.93 8.81
C ALA A 409 -18.26 -5.43 8.70
N LYS A 410 -17.51 -5.87 7.67
CA LYS A 410 -16.94 -7.22 7.69
C LYS A 410 -15.77 -7.23 8.69
N PRO A 411 -15.82 -8.04 9.75
CA PRO A 411 -14.72 -8.14 10.70
C PRO A 411 -13.46 -8.56 9.95
N GLN A 412 -12.32 -7.94 10.26
CA GLN A 412 -11.02 -8.37 9.75
C GLN A 412 -10.86 -9.85 10.11
N ARG A 413 -10.66 -10.71 9.09
CA ARG A 413 -10.47 -12.14 9.28
C ARG A 413 -9.00 -12.48 9.15
N ASN A 414 -8.35 -12.94 10.22
CA ASN A 414 -7.02 -13.52 10.12
C ASN A 414 -7.09 -14.83 9.33
N MET A 415 -6.18 -15.01 8.37
CA MET A 415 -6.07 -16.24 7.58
C MET A 415 -4.97 -17.11 8.15
N ILE A 416 -5.32 -18.34 8.54
CA ILE A 416 -4.43 -19.25 9.25
C ILE A 416 -4.32 -20.53 8.42
N LEU A 417 -3.11 -20.94 8.05
CA LEU A 417 -2.86 -22.14 7.26
C LEU A 417 -1.91 -23.07 8.00
N LEU A 418 -2.30 -24.33 8.12
CA LEU A 418 -1.64 -25.32 8.97
C LEU A 418 -1.30 -26.55 8.13
N PHE A 419 0.00 -26.89 8.08
CA PHE A 419 0.53 -27.97 7.25
C PHE A 419 1.26 -29.03 8.07
N ASP A 420 0.64 -30.18 8.21
CA ASP A 420 1.22 -31.30 8.95
C ASP A 420 2.13 -32.19 8.09
N ASP A 421 2.87 -33.10 8.72
CA ASP A 421 3.62 -34.10 7.97
C ASP A 421 2.70 -35.12 7.29
N LYS A 422 3.05 -35.52 6.07
CA LYS A 422 2.28 -36.51 5.31
C LYS A 422 2.42 -37.94 5.81
N TYR A 423 3.40 -38.21 6.68
CA TYR A 423 3.67 -39.52 7.27
C TYR A 423 3.11 -39.68 8.69
N LEU A 424 2.38 -38.67 9.19
CA LEU A 424 1.68 -38.76 10.47
C LEU A 424 0.65 -39.89 10.48
N SER A 425 0.72 -40.76 11.49
CA SER A 425 -0.31 -41.77 11.74
C SER A 425 -1.62 -41.10 12.18
N LYS A 426 -2.75 -41.51 11.59
CA LYS A 426 -4.09 -41.01 11.95
C LYS A 426 -4.31 -41.12 13.47
N GLY A 427 -4.43 -39.98 14.14
CA GLY A 427 -4.70 -39.88 15.58
C GLY A 427 -3.53 -39.44 16.47
N ALA A 428 -2.31 -39.28 15.93
CA ALA A 428 -1.20 -38.69 16.67
C ALA A 428 -1.34 -37.16 16.71
N GLY A 429 -1.40 -36.56 17.90
CA GLY A 429 -1.56 -35.11 18.06
C GLY A 429 -0.23 -34.38 17.83
N SER A 430 -0.08 -33.70 16.69
CA SER A 430 1.10 -32.88 16.39
C SER A 430 1.03 -31.51 17.07
N SER A 431 2.15 -30.79 17.08
CA SER A 431 2.21 -29.37 17.46
C SER A 431 1.32 -28.50 16.56
N ILE A 432 1.17 -28.85 15.28
CA ILE A 432 0.30 -28.14 14.32
C ILE A 432 -1.18 -28.39 14.64
N GLN A 433 -1.57 -29.62 14.96
CA GLN A 433 -2.92 -29.95 15.43
C GLN A 433 -3.22 -29.23 16.75
N THR A 434 -2.24 -29.16 17.65
CA THR A 434 -2.41 -28.43 18.91
C THR A 434 -2.64 -26.94 18.66
N ILE A 435 -1.87 -26.32 17.75
CA ILE A 435 -2.08 -24.92 17.37
C ILE A 435 -3.47 -24.73 16.75
N HIS A 436 -3.92 -25.64 15.87
CA HIS A 436 -5.28 -25.63 15.31
C HIS A 436 -6.35 -25.60 16.40
N ASP A 437 -6.21 -26.47 17.40
CA ASP A 437 -7.21 -26.63 18.46
C ASP A 437 -7.23 -25.44 19.44
N LEU A 438 -6.08 -24.76 19.63
CA LEU A 438 -5.95 -23.56 20.46
C LEU A 438 -6.50 -22.28 19.81
N ILE A 439 -6.71 -22.30 18.50
CA ILE A 439 -7.21 -21.17 17.71
C ILE A 439 -8.76 -21.19 17.63
N GLY A 440 -9.41 -22.26 18.12
CA GLY A 440 -10.83 -22.53 17.96
C GLY A 440 -11.78 -21.45 18.51
N ASP A 441 -12.69 -21.00 17.65
CA ASP A 441 -13.91 -20.20 17.89
C ASP A 441 -13.74 -18.80 18.52
N THR A 442 -12.66 -18.08 18.18
CA THR A 442 -12.49 -16.64 18.49
C THR A 442 -13.40 -15.75 17.60
N GLY A 443 -14.69 -16.04 17.54
CA GLY A 443 -15.69 -15.33 16.75
C GLY A 443 -15.39 -15.27 15.24
N ASN A 444 -16.20 -14.52 14.49
CA ASN A 444 -16.12 -14.35 13.03
C ASN A 444 -14.82 -13.65 12.51
N SER A 445 -13.74 -13.61 13.32
CA SER A 445 -12.51 -12.84 13.15
C SER A 445 -11.30 -13.65 12.64
N GLN A 446 -11.40 -14.98 12.50
CA GLN A 446 -10.32 -15.82 11.98
C GLN A 446 -10.88 -16.95 11.09
N VAL A 447 -10.13 -17.38 10.08
CA VAL A 447 -10.47 -18.52 9.21
C VAL A 447 -9.25 -19.42 9.08
N CYS A 448 -9.44 -20.71 9.35
CA CYS A 448 -8.37 -21.69 9.36
C CYS A 448 -8.47 -22.69 8.20
N TYR A 449 -7.33 -23.01 7.60
CA TYR A 449 -7.13 -24.10 6.66
C TYR A 449 -6.20 -25.14 7.31
N TYR A 450 -6.68 -26.36 7.46
CA TYR A 450 -5.87 -27.50 7.90
C TYR A 450 -5.62 -28.44 6.73
N ASP A 451 -4.35 -28.63 6.37
CA ASP A 451 -3.96 -29.57 5.34
C ASP A 451 -4.04 -31.00 5.87
N HIS A 452 -4.81 -31.85 5.18
CA HIS A 452 -4.98 -33.27 5.50
C HIS A 452 -4.24 -34.10 4.45
N PRO A 453 -2.90 -34.24 4.55
CA PRO A 453 -2.10 -34.89 3.53
C PRO A 453 -2.40 -36.40 3.46
N THR A 454 -2.33 -36.95 2.24
CA THR A 454 -2.30 -38.40 2.01
C THR A 454 -0.89 -38.85 1.63
N SER A 455 -0.60 -40.15 1.75
CA SER A 455 0.73 -40.70 1.40
C SER A 455 1.11 -40.51 -0.07
N GLU A 456 0.12 -40.33 -0.95
CA GLU A 456 0.29 -40.09 -2.39
C GLU A 456 0.32 -38.60 -2.78
N ASP A 457 0.15 -37.69 -1.82
CA ASP A 457 0.15 -36.26 -2.10
C ASP A 457 1.57 -35.75 -2.40
N SER A 458 1.72 -35.14 -3.58
CA SER A 458 2.91 -34.37 -3.94
C SER A 458 2.88 -32.99 -3.28
N VAL A 459 4.05 -32.35 -3.15
CA VAL A 459 4.16 -30.96 -2.67
C VAL A 459 3.27 -30.03 -3.51
N GLU A 460 3.28 -30.19 -4.83
CA GLU A 460 2.41 -29.47 -5.77
C GLU A 460 0.93 -29.53 -5.38
N LYS A 461 0.40 -30.75 -5.21
CA LYS A 461 -1.01 -30.96 -4.90
C LYS A 461 -1.39 -30.26 -3.59
N ARG A 462 -0.54 -30.36 -2.56
CA ARG A 462 -0.77 -29.75 -1.25
C ARG A 462 -0.75 -28.22 -1.33
N VAL A 463 0.27 -27.66 -1.97
CA VAL A 463 0.43 -26.21 -2.17
C VAL A 463 -0.75 -25.64 -2.98
N MET A 464 -1.10 -26.26 -4.11
CA MET A 464 -2.16 -25.75 -4.98
C MET A 464 -3.55 -25.92 -4.37
N ARG A 465 -3.77 -26.95 -3.56
CA ARG A 465 -5.01 -27.12 -2.76
C ARG A 465 -5.17 -25.99 -1.74
N ALA A 466 -4.11 -25.66 -1.01
CA ALA A 466 -4.11 -24.53 -0.08
C ALA A 466 -4.23 -23.18 -0.80
N TYR A 467 -3.51 -22.99 -1.91
CA TYR A 467 -3.59 -21.79 -2.73
C TYR A 467 -5.02 -21.55 -3.24
N LYS A 468 -5.71 -22.59 -3.70
CA LYS A 468 -7.12 -22.51 -4.10
C LYS A 468 -8.00 -22.05 -2.94
N TRP A 469 -7.82 -22.63 -1.75
CA TRP A 469 -8.54 -22.20 -0.57
C TRP A 469 -8.26 -20.72 -0.22
N CYS A 470 -7.02 -20.25 -0.41
CA CYS A 470 -6.66 -18.85 -0.21
C CYS A 470 -7.43 -17.93 -1.17
N VAL A 471 -7.58 -18.32 -2.45
CA VAL A 471 -8.37 -17.56 -3.43
C VAL A 471 -9.83 -17.46 -3.00
N ASP A 472 -10.42 -18.57 -2.53
CA ASP A 472 -11.84 -18.65 -2.16
C ASP A 472 -12.17 -17.87 -0.88
N ASN A 473 -11.17 -17.65 0.00
CA ASN A 473 -11.35 -17.02 1.32
C ASN A 473 -10.62 -15.67 1.47
N TYR A 474 -10.07 -15.12 0.38
CA TYR A 474 -9.26 -13.91 0.41
C TYR A 474 -10.01 -12.67 0.91
N ASP A 475 -9.40 -11.95 1.86
CA ASP A 475 -9.79 -10.60 2.25
C ASP A 475 -8.56 -9.67 2.27
N ARG A 476 -8.73 -8.48 1.67
CA ARG A 476 -7.67 -7.49 1.44
C ARG A 476 -7.08 -6.92 2.75
N ARG A 477 -7.77 -7.09 3.88
CA ARG A 477 -7.31 -6.62 5.20
C ARG A 477 -6.85 -7.75 6.14
N SER A 478 -6.75 -8.98 5.63
CA SER A 478 -6.34 -10.14 6.42
C SER A 478 -4.85 -10.16 6.73
N LYS A 479 -4.50 -10.49 7.97
CA LYS A 479 -3.17 -10.98 8.34
C LYS A 479 -3.06 -12.47 8.04
N TRP A 480 -1.86 -12.93 7.70
CA TRP A 480 -1.61 -14.29 7.22
C TRP A 480 -0.64 -15.00 8.14
N TYR A 481 -1.07 -16.11 8.70
CA TYR A 481 -0.29 -16.96 9.60
C TYR A 481 -0.16 -18.34 8.96
N ILE A 482 1.07 -18.78 8.72
CA ILE A 482 1.34 -20.07 8.09
C ILE A 482 2.21 -20.88 9.05
N PHE A 483 1.77 -22.09 9.37
CA PHE A 483 2.54 -23.03 10.18
C PHE A 483 2.78 -24.33 9.44
N GLY A 484 3.93 -24.95 9.65
CA GLY A 484 4.15 -26.30 9.16
C GLY A 484 5.18 -27.10 9.94
N PHE A 485 4.98 -28.42 9.96
CA PHE A 485 5.88 -29.39 10.57
C PHE A 485 6.47 -30.33 9.50
N SER A 486 7.77 -30.62 9.57
CA SER A 486 8.44 -31.59 8.70
C SER A 486 8.26 -31.28 7.20
N SER A 487 7.75 -32.24 6.41
CA SER A 487 7.39 -32.05 5.01
C SER A 487 6.30 -31.00 4.81
N GLY A 488 5.40 -30.83 5.79
CA GLY A 488 4.42 -29.74 5.84
C GLY A 488 5.08 -28.37 6.03
N GLY A 489 6.19 -28.31 6.76
CA GLY A 489 7.03 -27.10 6.87
C GLY A 489 7.57 -26.64 5.51
N PHE A 490 7.99 -27.59 4.66
CA PHE A 490 8.44 -27.27 3.31
C PHE A 490 7.29 -26.79 2.41
N VAL A 491 6.10 -27.39 2.52
CA VAL A 491 4.88 -26.92 1.85
C VAL A 491 4.52 -25.49 2.28
N ALA A 492 4.59 -25.20 3.58
CA ALA A 492 4.35 -23.88 4.14
C ALA A 492 5.32 -22.83 3.57
N GLN A 493 6.61 -23.14 3.50
CA GLN A 493 7.63 -22.27 2.89
C GLN A 493 7.35 -22.00 1.41
N VAL A 494 7.04 -23.04 0.63
CA VAL A 494 6.73 -22.93 -0.80
C VAL A 494 5.48 -22.07 -1.02
N LEU A 495 4.43 -22.30 -0.24
CA LEU A 495 3.20 -21.51 -0.35
C LEU A 495 3.45 -20.03 0.00
N ALA A 496 4.18 -19.77 1.09
CA ALA A 496 4.54 -18.40 1.47
C ALA A 496 5.30 -17.68 0.34
N GLN A 497 6.23 -18.37 -0.32
CA GLN A 497 6.97 -17.83 -1.47
C GLN A 497 6.08 -17.60 -2.69
N ILE A 498 5.13 -18.50 -2.99
CA ILE A 498 4.18 -18.29 -4.10
C ILE A 498 3.28 -17.08 -3.81
N LEU A 499 2.75 -16.96 -2.60
CA LEU A 499 1.93 -15.81 -2.20
C LEU A 499 2.73 -14.51 -2.27
N GLU A 500 4.03 -14.53 -1.94
CA GLU A 500 4.90 -13.36 -1.96
C GLU A 500 5.53 -13.04 -3.33
N PHE A 501 5.72 -14.02 -4.22
CA PHE A 501 6.37 -13.78 -5.51
C PHE A 501 5.39 -13.73 -6.67
N ILE A 502 4.21 -14.34 -6.53
CA ILE A 502 3.18 -14.45 -7.58
C ILE A 502 1.85 -13.81 -7.14
N GLY A 503 1.53 -13.74 -5.85
CA GLY A 503 0.26 -13.17 -5.35
C GLY A 503 -0.96 -14.07 -5.63
N LEU A 504 -2.17 -13.61 -5.31
CA LEU A 504 -3.42 -14.38 -5.48
C LEU A 504 -4.19 -14.02 -6.76
N TYR A 505 -4.72 -15.05 -7.42
CA TYR A 505 -5.40 -14.92 -8.69
C TYR A 505 -6.81 -14.29 -8.55
N THR A 506 -7.14 -13.33 -9.42
CA THR A 506 -8.52 -12.81 -9.54
C THR A 506 -9.32 -13.56 -10.61
N PRO A 507 -10.56 -14.02 -10.30
CA PRO A 507 -11.41 -14.79 -11.24
C PRO A 507 -11.74 -14.11 -12.58
N HIS A 508 -11.46 -12.81 -12.72
CA HIS A 508 -11.87 -12.00 -13.87
C HIS A 508 -10.83 -11.92 -14.99
N LEU A 509 -9.59 -12.37 -14.74
CA LEU A 509 -8.57 -12.53 -15.78
C LEU A 509 -8.82 -13.90 -16.45
N ARG A 510 -8.73 -13.99 -17.79
CA ARG A 510 -9.05 -15.19 -18.59
C ARG A 510 -7.81 -15.95 -19.08
N VAL A 511 -6.64 -15.69 -18.50
CA VAL A 511 -5.40 -16.41 -18.86
C VAL A 511 -5.02 -17.28 -17.68
N GLN A 512 -5.19 -18.60 -17.82
CA GLN A 512 -4.66 -19.58 -16.87
C GLN A 512 -3.13 -19.54 -16.99
N HIS A 513 -2.48 -18.84 -16.06
CA HIS A 513 -1.04 -18.96 -15.87
C HIS A 513 -0.75 -20.19 -15.00
N ASP A 514 0.24 -20.97 -15.39
CA ASP A 514 0.72 -22.10 -14.60
C ASP A 514 1.56 -21.59 -13.42
N ILE A 515 0.88 -21.33 -12.30
CA ILE A 515 1.48 -20.80 -11.06
C ILE A 515 2.57 -21.75 -10.54
N TRP A 516 2.24 -23.04 -10.51
CA TRP A 516 3.18 -24.06 -10.04
C TRP A 516 4.35 -24.20 -11.00
N GLY A 517 4.10 -24.28 -12.32
CA GLY A 517 5.16 -24.36 -13.32
C GLY A 517 6.13 -23.19 -13.26
N SER A 518 5.62 -21.96 -13.10
CA SER A 518 6.43 -20.74 -12.98
C SER A 518 7.30 -20.76 -11.72
N TYR A 519 6.71 -21.08 -10.57
CA TYR A 519 7.46 -21.22 -9.32
C TYR A 519 8.50 -22.35 -9.38
N HIS A 520 8.12 -23.51 -9.93
CA HIS A 520 8.95 -24.68 -10.01
C HIS A 520 10.14 -24.48 -10.96
N ALA A 521 9.96 -23.74 -12.07
CA ALA A 521 11.03 -23.35 -12.97
C ALA A 521 12.08 -22.48 -12.25
N TRP A 522 11.62 -21.46 -11.52
CA TRP A 522 12.47 -20.63 -10.68
C TRP A 522 13.21 -21.46 -9.61
N TYR A 523 12.47 -22.27 -8.85
CA TYR A 523 13.02 -23.10 -7.78
C TYR A 523 14.12 -24.03 -8.30
N ARG A 524 13.89 -24.68 -9.46
CA ARG A 524 14.87 -25.54 -10.13
C ARG A 524 16.10 -24.76 -10.59
N ALA A 525 15.93 -23.54 -11.12
CA ALA A 525 17.05 -22.71 -11.54
C ALA A 525 17.94 -22.29 -10.35
N VAL A 526 17.33 -21.95 -9.22
CA VAL A 526 18.06 -21.66 -7.98
C VAL A 526 18.76 -22.90 -7.43
N SER A 527 18.05 -24.03 -7.34
CA SER A 527 18.59 -25.29 -6.81
C SER A 527 19.80 -25.79 -7.62
N ARG A 528 19.83 -25.52 -8.93
CA ARG A 528 20.96 -25.85 -9.82
C ARG A 528 22.13 -24.85 -9.72
N GLY A 529 21.99 -23.77 -8.94
CA GLY A 529 22.99 -22.72 -8.81
C GLY A 529 23.19 -21.91 -10.10
N ASN A 530 22.13 -21.72 -10.90
CA ASN A 530 22.16 -20.92 -12.11
C ASN A 530 21.49 -19.54 -11.85
N PRO A 531 22.27 -18.52 -11.44
CA PRO A 531 21.72 -17.23 -11.01
C PRO A 531 21.04 -16.46 -12.14
N ASP A 532 21.49 -16.61 -13.40
CA ASP A 532 20.92 -15.89 -14.53
C ASP A 532 19.55 -16.46 -14.94
N SER A 533 19.43 -17.79 -14.99
CA SER A 533 18.12 -18.43 -15.17
C SER A 533 17.19 -18.11 -14.00
N ALA A 534 17.66 -18.20 -12.75
CA ALA A 534 16.84 -17.86 -11.58
C ALA A 534 16.33 -16.41 -11.62
N ARG A 535 17.16 -15.45 -12.04
CA ARG A 535 16.73 -14.05 -12.24
C ARG A 535 15.68 -13.91 -13.35
N GLY A 536 15.81 -14.69 -14.42
CA GLY A 536 14.82 -14.74 -15.52
C GLY A 536 13.46 -15.21 -15.03
N GLU A 537 13.43 -16.40 -14.40
CA GLU A 537 12.19 -17.00 -13.88
C GLU A 537 11.55 -16.14 -12.78
N PHE A 538 12.36 -15.56 -11.88
CA PHE A 538 11.85 -14.64 -10.84
C PHE A 538 11.22 -13.38 -11.44
N SER A 539 11.79 -12.87 -12.54
CA SER A 539 11.22 -11.73 -13.27
C SER A 539 9.86 -12.08 -13.87
N GLU A 540 9.66 -13.31 -14.35
CA GLU A 540 8.38 -13.78 -14.87
C GLU A 540 7.33 -13.88 -13.76
N MET A 541 7.69 -14.49 -12.62
CA MET A 541 6.83 -14.55 -11.43
C MET A 541 6.44 -13.15 -10.93
N SER A 542 7.39 -12.21 -10.91
CA SER A 542 7.13 -10.81 -10.53
C SER A 542 6.18 -10.09 -11.50
N VAL A 543 6.23 -10.42 -12.80
CA VAL A 543 5.28 -9.92 -13.79
C VAL A 543 3.89 -10.46 -13.49
N ILE A 544 3.75 -11.77 -13.23
CA ILE A 544 2.47 -12.38 -12.84
C ILE A 544 1.92 -11.72 -11.56
N ARG A 545 2.79 -11.44 -10.56
CA ARG A 545 2.42 -10.73 -9.32
C ARG A 545 1.80 -9.37 -9.57
N SER A 546 2.33 -8.58 -10.52
CA SER A 546 1.78 -7.26 -10.82
C SER A 546 0.34 -7.26 -11.37
N TRP A 547 -0.22 -8.43 -11.67
CA TRP A 547 -1.55 -8.63 -12.24
C TRP A 547 -2.50 -9.30 -11.24
N ASN A 548 -1.96 -9.73 -10.10
CA ASN A 548 -2.63 -10.48 -9.04
C ASN A 548 -2.80 -9.61 -7.79
N LEU A 549 -3.60 -10.11 -6.84
CA LEU A 549 -3.79 -9.46 -5.55
C LEU A 549 -2.53 -9.63 -4.70
N GLU A 550 -2.01 -8.51 -4.18
CA GLU A 550 -0.87 -8.52 -3.28
C GLU A 550 -1.23 -9.21 -1.97
N CYS A 551 -0.42 -10.21 -1.61
CA CYS A 551 -0.51 -10.93 -0.35
C CYS A 551 0.78 -10.72 0.42
N THR A 552 0.67 -10.49 1.72
CA THR A 552 1.80 -10.22 2.60
C THR A 552 1.70 -11.15 3.79
N VAL A 553 2.63 -12.10 3.89
CA VAL A 553 2.63 -13.10 4.96
C VAL A 553 3.06 -12.42 6.27
N THR A 554 2.26 -12.54 7.34
CA THR A 554 2.57 -11.88 8.61
C THR A 554 3.49 -12.73 9.48
N PHE A 555 3.20 -14.03 9.57
CA PHE A 555 3.96 -14.97 10.40
C PHE A 555 4.17 -16.30 9.69
N LEU A 556 5.41 -16.79 9.70
CA LEU A 556 5.77 -18.13 9.22
C LEU A 556 6.42 -18.92 10.36
N GLY A 557 5.69 -19.90 10.89
CA GLY A 557 6.13 -20.77 11.99
C GLY A 557 6.48 -22.17 11.50
N LEU A 558 7.72 -22.59 11.68
CA LEU A 558 8.22 -23.87 11.18
C LEU A 558 8.70 -24.75 12.34
N PHE A 559 8.27 -26.01 12.32
CA PHE A 559 8.80 -27.07 13.18
C PHE A 559 9.59 -28.04 12.30
N ASP A 560 10.90 -28.05 12.49
CA ASP A 560 11.88 -28.95 11.88
C ASP A 560 11.59 -29.25 10.40
N SER A 561 11.55 -28.20 9.58
CA SER A 561 11.13 -28.32 8.18
C SER A 561 12.13 -29.17 7.38
N VAL A 562 11.65 -30.18 6.63
CA VAL A 562 12.52 -31.07 5.84
C VAL A 562 12.04 -31.19 4.39
N ASN A 563 12.98 -31.34 3.46
CA ASN A 563 12.69 -31.64 2.05
C ASN A 563 12.98 -33.12 1.75
N ILE A 564 11.93 -33.94 1.68
CA ILE A 564 12.02 -35.41 1.49
C ILE A 564 11.92 -35.80 0.00
N THR A 565 12.20 -34.89 -0.94
CA THR A 565 12.10 -35.19 -2.38
C THR A 565 13.19 -36.20 -2.80
N PRO A 566 12.87 -37.30 -3.51
CA PRO A 566 13.87 -38.31 -3.90
C PRO A 566 14.99 -37.68 -4.75
N GLY A 567 16.24 -37.77 -4.27
CA GLY A 567 17.44 -37.34 -4.99
C GLY A 567 18.14 -36.07 -4.49
N CYS A 568 17.53 -35.25 -3.64
CA CYS A 568 18.16 -34.03 -3.08
C CYS A 568 19.25 -34.35 -2.04
N ASN A 569 19.09 -35.40 -1.23
CA ASN A 569 20.01 -35.67 -0.11
C ASN A 569 21.08 -36.75 -0.41
N SER A 570 21.09 -37.35 -1.61
CA SER A 570 21.89 -38.56 -1.90
C SER A 570 22.98 -38.45 -2.98
N THR A 571 23.23 -37.29 -3.61
CA THR A 571 24.27 -37.23 -4.66
C THR A 571 25.62 -36.70 -4.15
N ARG A 572 26.57 -37.62 -3.92
CA ARG A 572 28.01 -37.31 -3.90
C ARG A 572 28.42 -36.85 -5.30
N GLY A 573 28.56 -35.54 -5.50
CA GLY A 573 29.25 -35.00 -6.67
C GLY A 573 30.75 -35.34 -6.64
N THR A 574 31.31 -35.70 -7.78
CA THR A 574 32.72 -36.10 -8.02
C THR A 574 33.76 -35.01 -7.74
N SER A 575 33.37 -33.81 -7.31
CA SER A 575 34.27 -32.68 -7.05
C SER A 575 34.58 -32.42 -5.57
N GLY A 576 34.18 -33.30 -4.64
CA GLY A 576 34.59 -33.22 -3.23
C GLY A 576 34.01 -32.04 -2.43
N HIS A 577 33.28 -31.12 -3.06
CA HIS A 577 32.56 -30.05 -2.37
C HIS A 577 31.05 -30.37 -2.29
N ARG A 578 30.57 -30.65 -1.08
CA ARG A 578 29.14 -30.61 -0.75
C ARG A 578 28.64 -29.18 -0.99
N LYS A 579 27.86 -28.96 -2.06
CA LYS A 579 27.01 -27.76 -2.12
C LYS A 579 25.86 -28.01 -1.17
N GLU A 580 25.86 -27.33 -0.03
CA GLU A 580 24.66 -27.23 0.81
C GLU A 580 23.54 -26.68 -0.08
N GLU A 581 22.55 -27.52 -0.38
CA GLU A 581 21.35 -27.15 -1.14
C GLU A 581 20.45 -26.29 -0.23
N ASN A 582 20.93 -25.10 0.10
CA ASN A 582 20.19 -24.13 0.89
C ASN A 582 19.04 -23.60 0.04
N LEU A 583 17.80 -23.84 0.49
CA LEU A 583 16.62 -23.19 -0.06
C LEU A 583 16.89 -21.67 -0.14
N PRO A 584 16.54 -20.99 -1.26
CA PRO A 584 16.57 -19.54 -1.31
C PRO A 584 15.57 -19.00 -0.29
N SER A 585 16.08 -18.56 0.85
CA SER A 585 15.33 -17.85 1.88
C SER A 585 15.01 -16.42 1.43
N VAL A 586 14.20 -16.29 0.37
CA VAL A 586 13.95 -15.03 -0.36
C VAL A 586 12.61 -14.41 0.05
N LEU A 587 12.07 -14.72 1.22
CA LEU A 587 10.94 -13.95 1.74
C LEU A 587 11.50 -12.65 2.33
N THR A 588 11.37 -11.52 1.65
CA THR A 588 11.95 -10.25 2.10
C THR A 588 10.92 -9.12 2.04
N HIS A 589 10.09 -9.02 3.07
CA HIS A 589 9.35 -7.79 3.35
C HIS A 589 9.46 -7.42 4.83
N PRO A 590 9.49 -6.12 5.18
CA PRO A 590 9.86 -5.64 6.53
C PRO A 590 8.85 -5.99 7.64
N GLY A 591 7.74 -6.64 7.32
CA GLY A 591 6.67 -7.00 8.26
C GLY A 591 6.47 -8.52 8.45
N LEU A 592 7.35 -9.36 7.90
CA LEU A 592 7.30 -10.81 8.07
C LEU A 592 8.07 -11.22 9.32
N VAL A 593 7.43 -11.99 10.20
CA VAL A 593 8.06 -12.65 11.34
C VAL A 593 8.27 -14.13 10.98
N VAL A 594 9.51 -14.60 11.05
CA VAL A 594 9.83 -16.01 10.80
C VAL A 594 10.40 -16.65 12.06
N ARG A 595 9.85 -17.81 12.43
CA ARG A 595 10.28 -18.62 13.57
C ARG A 595 10.48 -20.06 13.11
N HIS A 596 11.68 -20.60 13.27
CA HIS A 596 12.01 -21.98 12.93
C HIS A 596 12.57 -22.70 14.16
N ALA A 597 11.83 -23.70 14.65
CA ALA A 597 12.30 -24.63 15.68
C ALA A 597 13.00 -25.81 15.02
N VAL A 598 14.25 -26.08 15.38
CA VAL A 598 15.09 -27.10 14.73
C VAL A 598 15.53 -28.16 15.74
N ALA A 599 15.50 -29.43 15.34
CA ALA A 599 15.96 -30.55 16.16
C ALA A 599 17.49 -30.59 16.21
N ILE A 600 18.08 -30.58 17.41
CA ILE A 600 19.54 -30.68 17.59
C ILE A 600 20.04 -32.14 17.62
N ASP A 601 19.19 -33.07 18.04
CA ASP A 601 19.58 -34.47 18.28
C ASP A 601 19.15 -35.41 17.14
N GLU A 602 18.64 -34.88 16.03
CA GLU A 602 18.24 -35.68 14.85
C GLU A 602 19.47 -36.24 14.11
N GLN A 603 19.46 -37.56 13.88
CA GLN A 603 20.60 -38.30 13.31
C GLN A 603 20.31 -38.87 11.92
N ASP A 604 19.05 -38.94 11.49
CA ASP A 604 18.68 -39.42 10.17
C ASP A 604 19.09 -38.40 9.09
N PRO A 605 20.00 -38.77 8.16
CA PRO A 605 20.37 -37.90 7.05
C PRO A 605 19.21 -37.53 6.12
N ALA A 606 18.13 -38.32 6.09
CA ALA A 606 16.93 -38.04 5.30
C ALA A 606 16.06 -36.93 5.92
N LEU A 607 16.18 -36.70 7.23
CA LEU A 607 15.42 -35.70 8.00
C LEU A 607 16.24 -34.44 8.30
N ARG A 608 17.22 -34.14 7.44
CA ARG A 608 18.01 -32.91 7.60
C ARG A 608 17.13 -31.67 7.47
N PRO A 609 17.15 -30.76 8.45
CA PRO A 609 16.33 -29.57 8.42
C PRO A 609 16.78 -28.61 7.32
N ASN A 610 15.80 -27.95 6.71
CA ASN A 610 15.96 -26.88 5.72
C ASN A 610 16.31 -25.57 6.45
N LEU A 611 17.60 -25.37 6.72
CA LEU A 611 18.09 -24.20 7.45
C LEU A 611 18.03 -22.91 6.58
N GLY A 612 17.89 -21.77 7.25
CA GLY A 612 18.01 -20.45 6.61
C GLY A 612 19.42 -20.18 6.05
N ASN A 613 19.51 -19.47 4.92
CA ASN A 613 20.79 -19.04 4.34
C ASN A 613 21.25 -17.69 4.95
N GLU A 614 22.51 -17.27 4.76
CA GLU A 614 23.07 -16.01 5.29
C GLU A 614 22.22 -14.76 4.92
N ALA A 615 21.53 -14.79 3.78
CA ALA A 615 20.61 -13.74 3.36
C ALA A 615 19.34 -13.64 4.24
N ALA A 616 18.88 -14.75 4.84
CA ALA A 616 17.79 -14.74 5.83
C ALA A 616 18.19 -14.08 7.14
N GLU A 617 19.45 -14.25 7.55
CA GLU A 617 19.99 -13.64 8.78
C GLU A 617 20.04 -12.10 8.70
N CYS A 618 19.94 -11.53 7.49
CA CYS A 618 19.86 -10.09 7.23
C CYS A 618 18.41 -9.54 7.26
N MET A 619 17.40 -10.38 7.48
CA MET A 619 16.01 -9.94 7.66
C MET A 619 15.79 -9.25 9.01
N HIS A 620 14.81 -8.35 9.08
CA HIS A 620 14.53 -7.58 10.30
C HIS A 620 14.01 -8.43 11.47
N ASP A 621 13.32 -9.57 11.24
CA ASP A 621 12.73 -10.42 12.30
C ASP A 621 12.69 -11.94 11.96
N PHE A 622 13.87 -12.53 11.75
CA PHE A 622 14.06 -13.97 11.55
C PHE A 622 14.73 -14.61 12.77
N GLN A 623 14.18 -15.71 13.28
CA GLN A 623 14.81 -16.51 14.34
C GLN A 623 14.73 -18.01 14.03
N GLU A 624 15.89 -18.65 14.06
CA GLU A 624 16.05 -20.09 14.01
C GLU A 624 16.67 -20.55 15.33
N ILE A 625 15.96 -21.41 16.07
CA ILE A 625 16.35 -21.87 17.40
C ILE A 625 16.44 -23.38 17.42
N TRP A 626 17.58 -23.87 17.89
CA TRP A 626 17.85 -25.29 18.08
C TRP A 626 17.31 -25.74 19.44
N PHE A 627 16.47 -26.76 19.44
CA PHE A 627 15.85 -27.33 20.62
C PHE A 627 16.33 -28.78 20.83
N PRO A 628 16.47 -29.21 22.10
CA PRO A 628 16.79 -30.60 22.43
C PRO A 628 15.66 -31.54 22.00
N GLY A 629 16.03 -32.74 21.55
CA GLY A 629 15.11 -33.76 21.01
C GLY A 629 15.31 -34.04 19.51
N GLY A 630 14.76 -35.17 19.05
CA GLY A 630 14.74 -35.56 17.64
C GLY A 630 13.59 -34.92 16.85
N HIS A 631 13.45 -35.28 15.57
CA HIS A 631 12.44 -34.71 14.67
C HIS A 631 11.01 -34.78 15.23
N ALA A 632 10.64 -35.92 15.82
CA ALA A 632 9.31 -36.14 16.40
C ALA A 632 9.10 -35.41 17.74
N ASP A 633 10.16 -35.13 18.51
CA ASP A 633 10.08 -34.34 19.74
C ASP A 633 9.71 -32.89 19.39
N ILE A 634 10.35 -32.30 18.37
CA ILE A 634 10.05 -30.94 17.91
C ILE A 634 8.66 -30.85 17.29
N GLY A 635 8.26 -31.86 16.52
CA GLY A 635 6.92 -31.98 15.95
C GLY A 635 5.80 -32.22 16.96
N GLY A 636 6.14 -32.54 18.22
CA GLY A 636 5.17 -32.81 19.28
C GLY A 636 4.39 -34.12 19.11
N VAL A 637 4.83 -34.99 18.21
CA VAL A 637 4.09 -36.20 17.76
C VAL A 637 4.18 -37.35 18.76
N ILE A 638 5.08 -37.24 19.74
CA ILE A 638 5.34 -38.31 20.70
C ILE A 638 4.33 -38.24 21.85
N ASP A 639 3.67 -39.36 22.12
CA ASP A 639 2.78 -39.48 23.28
C ASP A 639 3.57 -39.58 24.59
N PRO A 640 3.06 -39.00 25.69
CA PRO A 640 3.79 -39.02 26.94
C PRO A 640 3.83 -40.45 27.49
N VAL A 641 4.99 -40.86 28.01
CA VAL A 641 5.08 -42.11 28.78
C VAL A 641 4.16 -41.97 30.02
N SER A 642 3.58 -43.06 30.50
CA SER A 642 2.41 -43.12 31.41
C SER A 642 2.48 -42.33 32.74
N ASN A 643 3.57 -41.62 33.05
CA ASN A 643 3.74 -40.73 34.21
C ASN A 643 4.26 -39.31 33.88
N GLU A 644 4.44 -38.93 32.62
CA GLU A 644 4.94 -37.61 32.23
C GLU A 644 3.80 -36.59 32.00
N LYS A 645 3.76 -35.52 32.80
CA LYS A 645 2.78 -34.42 32.64
C LYS A 645 3.21 -33.41 31.55
N TRP A 646 4.50 -33.34 31.23
CA TRP A 646 5.10 -32.35 30.33
C TRP A 646 6.02 -33.05 29.31
N LYS A 647 5.77 -32.83 28.01
CA LYS A 647 6.56 -33.39 26.92
C LYS A 647 7.72 -32.48 26.55
N LEU A 648 8.82 -33.04 26.04
CA LEU A 648 9.95 -32.26 25.50
C LEU A 648 9.49 -31.28 24.40
N GLY A 649 8.58 -31.73 23.53
CA GLY A 649 7.94 -30.92 22.48
C GLY A 649 7.09 -29.72 22.96
N HIS A 650 6.74 -29.64 24.25
CA HIS A 650 6.05 -28.46 24.77
C HIS A 650 6.94 -27.21 24.75
N ILE A 651 8.26 -27.36 24.79
CA ILE A 651 9.20 -26.23 24.76
C ILE A 651 9.13 -25.48 23.42
N PRO A 652 9.36 -26.13 22.25
CA PRO A 652 9.23 -25.44 20.97
C PRO A 652 7.79 -25.00 20.67
N LEU A 653 6.78 -25.77 21.10
CA LEU A 653 5.37 -25.40 20.94
C LEU A 653 5.03 -24.09 21.66
N VAL A 654 5.40 -23.96 22.94
CA VAL A 654 5.12 -22.74 23.74
C VAL A 654 5.88 -21.54 23.20
N TRP A 655 7.13 -21.74 22.75
CA TRP A 655 7.88 -20.68 22.08
C TRP A 655 7.16 -20.19 20.82
N MET A 656 6.73 -21.11 19.95
CA MET A 656 6.04 -20.77 18.71
C MET A 656 4.72 -20.04 18.96
N ILE A 657 3.90 -20.53 19.91
CA ILE A 657 2.64 -19.91 20.33
C ILE A 657 2.86 -18.47 20.81
N ARG A 658 3.88 -18.25 21.65
CA ARG A 658 4.19 -16.92 22.17
C ARG A 658 4.56 -15.94 21.05
N GLU A 659 5.43 -16.38 20.14
CA GLU A 659 5.89 -15.52 19.04
C GLU A 659 4.76 -15.23 18.04
N ALA A 660 3.88 -16.20 17.77
CA ALA A 660 2.70 -15.99 16.94
C ALA A 660 1.69 -15.04 17.60
N ALA A 661 1.46 -15.16 18.91
CA ALA A 661 0.58 -14.25 19.66
C ALA A 661 1.09 -12.80 19.59
N ARG A 662 2.40 -12.59 19.77
CA ARG A 662 3.04 -11.27 19.62
C ARG A 662 2.96 -10.68 18.22
N ALA A 663 2.87 -11.52 17.19
CA ALA A 663 2.62 -11.09 15.82
C ALA A 663 1.12 -10.74 15.57
N GLY A 664 0.26 -10.95 16.57
CA GLY A 664 -1.16 -10.62 16.56
C GLY A 664 -2.08 -11.80 16.24
N LEU A 665 -1.61 -13.05 16.38
CA LEU A 665 -2.47 -14.23 16.31
C LEU A 665 -3.36 -14.28 17.57
N GLY A 666 -4.68 -14.30 17.40
CA GLY A 666 -5.59 -14.49 18.54
C GLY A 666 -5.62 -15.96 18.93
N ILE A 667 -5.25 -16.25 20.18
CA ILE A 667 -5.22 -17.59 20.77
C ILE A 667 -6.25 -17.61 21.89
N ASP A 668 -7.09 -18.65 21.96
CA ASP A 668 -8.08 -18.77 23.04
C ASP A 668 -7.39 -19.05 24.39
N PRO A 669 -7.42 -18.12 25.35
CA PRO A 669 -6.79 -18.30 26.65
C PRO A 669 -7.37 -19.50 27.42
N HIS A 670 -8.66 -19.82 27.22
CA HIS A 670 -9.32 -20.91 27.93
C HIS A 670 -8.89 -22.27 27.41
N SER A 671 -8.80 -22.44 26.08
CA SER A 671 -8.27 -23.65 25.47
C SER A 671 -6.80 -23.86 25.81
N LEU A 672 -6.00 -22.78 25.89
CA LEU A 672 -4.61 -22.84 26.35
C LEU A 672 -4.48 -23.35 27.79
N CYS A 673 -5.26 -22.81 28.72
CA CYS A 673 -5.31 -23.28 30.12
C CYS A 673 -5.77 -24.74 30.22
N ARG A 674 -6.79 -25.13 29.44
CA ARG A 674 -7.33 -26.50 29.40
C ARG A 674 -6.28 -27.49 28.91
N TYR A 675 -5.54 -27.14 27.86
CA TYR A 675 -4.51 -27.99 27.28
C TYR A 675 -3.40 -28.30 28.30
N PHE A 676 -2.87 -27.28 28.99
CA PHE A 676 -1.84 -27.46 30.01
C PHE A 676 -2.37 -27.87 31.40
N LYS A 677 -3.69 -28.04 31.54
CA LYS A 677 -4.37 -28.43 32.79
C LYS A 677 -4.01 -27.52 33.96
N PHE A 678 -4.04 -26.20 33.74
CA PHE A 678 -3.93 -25.21 34.81
C PHE A 678 -5.28 -25.08 35.53
N GLU A 679 -5.27 -24.96 36.86
CA GLU A 679 -6.50 -24.74 37.65
C GLU A 679 -7.13 -23.38 37.30
N ASP A 680 -8.47 -23.31 37.31
CA ASP A 680 -9.28 -22.20 36.78
C ASP A 680 -8.69 -20.80 37.04
N LEU A 681 -8.75 -19.94 36.02
CA LEU A 681 -8.49 -18.49 36.09
C LEU A 681 -9.45 -17.85 37.13
N LYS A 682 -9.11 -17.90 38.42
CA LYS A 682 -9.84 -17.18 39.47
C LYS A 682 -9.69 -15.69 39.24
N GLN A 683 -10.74 -15.09 38.67
CA GLN A 683 -11.04 -13.65 38.67
C GLN A 683 -9.79 -12.74 38.64
N ALA A 684 -9.01 -12.82 37.56
CA ALA A 684 -8.06 -11.76 37.28
C ALA A 684 -8.86 -10.50 36.88
N GLN A 685 -8.55 -9.37 37.52
CA GLN A 685 -9.12 -8.05 37.21
C GLN A 685 -9.06 -7.77 35.69
N PRO A 686 -9.97 -6.94 35.14
CA PRO A 686 -10.13 -6.76 33.70
C PRO A 686 -8.89 -6.10 33.09
N LEU A 687 -7.94 -6.94 32.65
CA LEU A 687 -6.86 -6.54 31.77
C LEU A 687 -7.43 -6.44 30.36
N SER A 688 -7.14 -5.33 29.69
CA SER A 688 -7.67 -5.01 28.37
C SER A 688 -7.09 -5.93 27.29
N GLY A 689 -7.83 -6.98 26.90
CA GLY A 689 -7.60 -7.78 25.69
C GLY A 689 -7.01 -9.19 25.90
N ASP A 690 -7.43 -10.15 25.07
CA ASP A 690 -7.06 -11.57 25.15
C ASP A 690 -5.54 -11.82 25.06
N GLU A 691 -4.80 -10.99 24.33
CA GLU A 691 -3.34 -11.08 24.15
C GLU A 691 -2.58 -10.93 25.48
N ALA A 692 -3.02 -10.01 26.35
CA ALA A 692 -2.39 -9.80 27.66
C ALA A 692 -2.64 -10.98 28.61
N ILE A 693 -3.78 -11.65 28.47
CA ILE A 693 -4.12 -12.85 29.25
C ILE A 693 -3.24 -14.03 28.80
N VAL A 694 -3.08 -14.23 27.48
CA VAL A 694 -2.19 -15.26 26.94
C VAL A 694 -0.76 -15.05 27.42
N GLU A 695 -0.21 -13.84 27.33
CA GLU A 695 1.17 -13.59 27.78
C GLU A 695 1.33 -13.78 29.30
N SER A 696 0.29 -13.48 30.09
CA SER A 696 0.26 -13.78 31.52
C SER A 696 0.27 -15.29 31.80
N ILE A 697 -0.50 -16.09 31.06
CA ILE A 697 -0.51 -17.56 31.18
C ILE A 697 0.85 -18.13 30.81
N LEU A 698 1.40 -17.72 29.66
CA LEU A 698 2.68 -18.19 29.15
C LEU A 698 3.84 -17.74 30.06
N SER A 699 3.70 -16.64 30.81
CA SER A 699 4.72 -16.14 31.74
C SER A 699 4.57 -16.63 33.18
N SER A 700 3.53 -17.42 33.46
CA SER A 700 3.23 -17.94 34.81
C SER A 700 4.33 -18.85 35.35
N ASP A 701 4.46 -18.90 36.67
CA ASP A 701 5.42 -19.79 37.33
C ASP A 701 5.10 -21.27 37.10
N GLN A 702 3.81 -21.62 36.98
CA GLN A 702 3.38 -22.98 36.62
C GLN A 702 3.86 -23.37 35.21
N MET A 703 3.77 -22.46 34.24
CA MET A 703 4.28 -22.66 32.89
C MET A 703 5.80 -22.84 32.88
N LYS A 704 6.53 -21.97 33.59
CA LYS A 704 8.00 -22.03 33.68
C LYS A 704 8.49 -23.31 34.36
N ASP A 705 7.87 -23.70 35.48
CA ASP A 705 8.20 -24.96 36.18
C ASP A 705 7.90 -26.17 35.30
N GLY A 706 6.78 -26.15 34.58
CA GLY A 706 6.41 -27.18 33.60
C GLY A 706 7.44 -27.37 32.50
N LEU A 707 7.84 -26.28 31.85
CA LEU A 707 8.87 -26.30 30.80
C LEU A 707 10.25 -26.70 31.35
N TYR A 708 10.60 -26.26 32.56
CA TYR A 708 11.83 -26.67 33.21
C TYR A 708 11.84 -28.18 33.51
N ARG A 709 10.70 -28.74 33.96
CA ARG A 709 10.55 -30.20 34.12
C ARG A 709 10.63 -30.92 32.78
N ALA A 710 10.01 -30.40 31.71
CA ALA A 710 10.15 -30.97 30.37
C ALA A 710 11.62 -31.03 29.92
N ALA A 711 12.39 -29.95 30.14
CA ALA A 711 13.80 -29.88 29.77
C ALA A 711 14.70 -30.79 30.62
N LYS A 712 14.39 -30.96 31.91
CA LYS A 712 15.23 -31.71 32.86
C LYS A 712 14.88 -33.19 32.95
N LEU A 713 13.59 -33.52 32.87
CA LEU A 713 13.05 -34.86 33.09
C LEU A 713 12.55 -35.51 31.81
N GLY A 714 12.38 -34.75 30.72
CA GLY A 714 11.92 -35.30 29.45
C GLY A 714 12.91 -36.30 28.88
N HIS A 715 12.39 -37.43 28.41
CA HIS A 715 13.16 -38.41 27.66
C HIS A 715 13.41 -37.94 26.23
N MET A 716 14.66 -37.97 25.79
CA MET A 716 14.99 -37.81 24.36
C MET A 716 14.65 -39.13 23.65
N HIS A 717 13.84 -39.06 22.61
CA HIS A 717 13.38 -40.26 21.91
C HIS A 717 14.33 -40.57 20.74
N ASP A 718 15.25 -41.50 20.98
CA ASP A 718 16.15 -42.04 19.96
C ASP A 718 15.49 -43.27 19.30
N TYR A 719 14.89 -43.08 18.12
CA TYR A 719 14.21 -44.13 17.37
C TYR A 719 15.15 -45.26 16.88
N TRP A 720 16.47 -45.15 17.11
CA TRP A 720 17.45 -46.17 16.78
C TRP A 720 17.74 -47.18 17.92
N LYS A 721 17.17 -46.99 19.12
CA LYS A 721 17.45 -47.85 20.29
C LYS A 721 16.31 -48.74 20.78
N PHE A 722 15.11 -48.69 20.19
CA PHE A 722 14.01 -49.54 20.64
C PHE A 722 14.11 -50.96 20.06
N GLY A 723 14.68 -51.84 20.87
CA GLY A 723 14.78 -53.28 20.66
C GLY A 723 13.51 -54.09 20.91
N GLU A 724 12.33 -53.47 21.12
CA GLU A 724 11.09 -54.23 21.31
C GLU A 724 9.88 -53.60 20.58
N GLN A 725 9.34 -54.41 19.66
CA GLN A 725 7.99 -54.45 19.08
C GLN A 725 7.05 -53.24 19.30
N SER A 726 7.36 -52.10 18.66
CA SER A 726 6.31 -51.19 18.17
C SER A 726 6.55 -50.94 16.68
N THR A 727 5.53 -51.26 15.89
CA THR A 727 5.55 -51.49 14.44
C THR A 727 6.40 -50.49 13.62
N PRO A 728 7.39 -50.98 12.84
CA PRO A 728 8.24 -50.20 11.93
C PRO A 728 7.54 -49.46 10.77
N ARG A 729 6.21 -49.32 10.78
CA ARG A 729 5.43 -48.89 9.60
C ARG A 729 5.26 -47.37 9.44
N SER A 730 5.68 -46.55 10.41
CA SER A 730 5.42 -45.10 10.40
C SER A 730 6.57 -44.22 9.88
N ILE A 731 7.79 -44.72 9.74
CA ILE A 731 8.91 -43.89 9.21
C ILE A 731 9.72 -44.61 8.11
N LEU A 732 9.65 -45.94 8.02
CA LEU A 732 10.51 -46.70 7.11
C LEU A 732 9.77 -47.92 6.57
N MET A 733 9.54 -48.02 5.26
CA MET A 733 9.48 -49.28 4.47
C MET A 733 8.94 -48.92 3.09
N ALA A 734 9.59 -49.18 1.96
CA ALA A 734 10.84 -49.84 1.62
C ALA A 734 11.03 -49.64 0.10
N SER A 735 12.25 -49.83 -0.40
CA SER A 735 12.58 -50.06 -1.83
C SER A 735 12.47 -48.84 -2.77
N VAL A 736 13.50 -48.54 -3.56
CA VAL A 736 13.86 -49.36 -4.72
C VAL A 736 15.21 -50.08 -4.53
N LEU A 737 15.13 -51.37 -4.19
CA LEU A 737 16.02 -52.47 -4.62
C LEU A 737 16.08 -52.46 -6.16
N GLU A 738 17.13 -52.71 -6.95
CA GLU A 738 18.23 -53.69 -7.05
C GLU A 738 19.20 -53.06 -8.11
N ASP A 739 20.53 -53.09 -8.01
CA ASP A 739 21.42 -54.17 -8.45
C ASP A 739 22.88 -53.65 -8.35
N ILE A 740 23.81 -54.47 -7.83
CA ILE A 740 25.23 -54.66 -8.23
C ILE A 740 25.96 -55.40 -7.07
N PRO A 741 26.74 -56.46 -7.36
CA PRO A 741 27.05 -57.56 -6.45
C PRO A 741 28.29 -57.27 -5.57
N PRO A 742 28.66 -58.16 -4.63
CA PRO A 742 29.53 -57.84 -3.50
C PRO A 742 30.99 -57.75 -3.94
N PHE A 743 31.73 -56.78 -3.44
CA PHE A 743 33.18 -56.89 -3.39
C PHE A 743 33.75 -56.52 -2.02
N ASP A 744 34.62 -57.43 -1.61
CA ASP A 744 35.28 -57.58 -0.35
C ASP A 744 36.15 -56.40 0.08
N THR A 745 36.27 -56.33 1.41
CA THR A 745 37.35 -55.76 2.22
C THR A 745 38.65 -55.37 1.51
N MET A 746 39.12 -54.14 1.75
CA MET A 746 40.50 -53.94 2.20
C MET A 746 40.71 -52.58 2.87
N ALA A 747 41.22 -52.68 4.10
CA ALA A 747 41.88 -51.62 4.82
C ALA A 747 43.10 -51.12 4.02
N GLN A 748 43.18 -49.81 3.78
CA GLN A 748 44.40 -49.01 3.64
C GLN A 748 44.02 -47.63 3.08
N HIS A 749 44.01 -46.60 3.92
CA HIS A 749 44.47 -45.23 3.64
C HIS A 749 44.15 -44.36 4.87
N ILE A 750 44.83 -44.69 5.97
CA ILE A 750 45.28 -43.69 6.93
C ILE A 750 46.55 -43.08 6.30
N GLU A 751 46.74 -41.78 6.45
CA GLU A 751 47.84 -40.96 5.91
C GLU A 751 47.60 -40.33 4.53
N SER A 752 46.84 -39.24 4.50
CA SER A 752 47.33 -37.95 3.96
C SER A 752 46.19 -36.95 3.96
N LEU A 753 46.28 -35.95 4.84
CA LEU A 753 45.77 -34.58 4.68
C LEU A 753 46.12 -33.80 5.95
N SER A 754 47.41 -33.80 6.27
CA SER A 754 48.05 -32.89 7.22
C SER A 754 48.54 -31.66 6.48
N SER A 755 47.65 -30.76 6.04
CA SER A 755 48.00 -29.36 5.73
C SER A 755 46.77 -28.55 5.26
N SER A 756 45.95 -28.06 6.19
CA SER A 756 45.58 -26.63 6.17
C SER A 756 45.07 -26.24 7.56
N ARG A 757 45.68 -25.20 8.13
CA ARG A 757 45.30 -24.62 9.42
C ARG A 757 44.05 -23.78 9.22
N GLN A 758 42.93 -24.17 9.80
CA GLN A 758 41.97 -23.22 10.38
C GLN A 758 41.59 -23.68 11.78
N VAL A 759 41.76 -22.77 12.73
CA VAL A 759 41.70 -22.97 14.17
C VAL A 759 40.23 -23.08 14.59
N HIS A 760 39.78 -24.28 14.97
CA HIS A 760 38.59 -24.45 15.80
C HIS A 760 39.01 -24.82 17.21
N THR A 761 38.92 -23.85 18.11
CA THR A 761 39.12 -24.04 19.55
C THR A 761 37.89 -24.74 20.13
N THR A 762 37.97 -26.05 20.35
CA THR A 762 37.00 -26.78 21.17
C THR A 762 37.26 -26.46 22.63
N ILE A 763 36.47 -25.57 23.24
CA ILE A 763 36.48 -25.38 24.69
C ILE A 763 35.63 -26.49 25.31
N LYS A 764 36.29 -27.51 25.85
CA LYS A 764 35.76 -28.32 26.96
C LYS A 764 35.81 -27.45 28.22
N ALA A 765 34.66 -27.10 28.79
CA ALA A 765 34.59 -26.46 30.09
C ALA A 765 34.04 -27.44 31.14
N THR A 766 34.94 -27.88 32.00
CA THR A 766 34.73 -28.65 33.23
C THR A 766 34.06 -27.78 34.30
N LEU A 767 33.11 -28.33 35.04
CA LEU A 767 32.44 -27.74 36.19
C LEU A 767 33.44 -27.22 37.26
N THR A 768 33.38 -25.94 37.60
CA THR A 768 33.90 -25.40 38.88
C THR A 768 33.02 -24.25 39.40
N ALA A 769 32.84 -24.21 40.71
CA ALA A 769 31.93 -23.35 41.48
C ALA A 769 32.45 -21.89 41.64
N PRO A 770 31.62 -20.92 42.09
CA PRO A 770 31.80 -19.49 41.82
C PRO A 770 32.54 -18.70 42.91
N GLN A 771 33.15 -17.57 42.53
CA GLN A 771 33.52 -16.44 43.41
C GLN A 771 32.97 -15.13 42.84
N PRO A 772 32.61 -14.13 43.68
CA PRO A 772 31.66 -13.07 43.33
C PRO A 772 32.33 -11.74 42.97
N GLY A 773 31.70 -10.97 42.09
CA GLY A 773 31.94 -9.51 42.00
C GLY A 773 31.95 -8.92 40.58
N LEU A 774 30.76 -8.52 40.10
CA LEU A 774 30.43 -7.19 39.55
C LEU A 774 29.11 -7.31 38.75
N GLY A 775 28.14 -6.46 39.09
CA GLY A 775 26.76 -6.58 38.67
C GLY A 775 26.50 -6.39 37.17
N ARG A 776 25.81 -7.37 36.58
CA ARG A 776 24.91 -7.20 35.44
C ARG A 776 23.64 -8.00 35.71
N ARG A 777 22.47 -7.39 35.52
CA ARG A 777 21.16 -8.04 35.68
C ARG A 777 21.05 -9.19 34.68
N VAL A 778 20.95 -10.41 35.20
CA VAL A 778 20.63 -11.65 34.48
C VAL A 778 19.12 -11.88 34.64
N SER A 779 18.37 -11.89 33.53
CA SER A 779 17.03 -12.47 33.50
C SER A 779 17.17 -13.95 33.16
N LEU A 780 16.84 -14.80 34.14
CA LEU A 780 17.04 -16.24 34.16
C LEU A 780 16.01 -16.99 33.29
N LEU A 781 16.49 -17.81 32.35
CA LEU A 781 15.88 -19.09 31.96
C LEU A 781 16.98 -20.15 32.15
N PRO A 782 16.83 -21.16 33.02
CA PRO A 782 17.87 -22.15 33.26
C PRO A 782 17.77 -23.31 32.26
N ASN A 783 18.89 -23.56 31.56
CA ASN A 783 19.28 -24.80 30.87
C ASN A 783 18.56 -25.20 29.57
N ALA A 784 18.40 -24.27 28.63
CA ALA A 784 18.46 -24.60 27.20
C ALA A 784 19.80 -24.11 26.66
N VAL A 785 20.53 -24.95 25.90
CA VAL A 785 21.68 -24.46 25.13
C VAL A 785 21.12 -23.64 23.96
N LEU A 786 20.83 -22.37 24.22
CA LEU A 786 20.47 -21.38 23.21
C LEU A 786 21.72 -21.09 22.36
N VAL A 787 21.95 -21.86 21.31
CA VAL A 787 22.88 -21.46 20.25
C VAL A 787 22.12 -20.55 19.29
N SER A 788 22.08 -19.25 19.63
CA SER A 788 21.74 -18.21 18.65
C SER A 788 22.98 -17.90 17.82
N LYS A 789 22.92 -18.14 16.50
CA LYS A 789 23.83 -17.47 15.57
C LYS A 789 23.49 -15.97 15.62
N LYS A 790 24.49 -15.14 15.96
CA LYS A 790 24.31 -13.70 16.20
C LYS A 790 23.75 -12.98 14.96
N THR A 791 22.78 -12.10 15.21
CA THR A 791 22.34 -11.04 14.30
C THR A 791 23.51 -10.13 13.91
N CYS A 792 23.62 -9.83 12.61
CA CYS A 792 24.61 -8.91 12.05
C CYS A 792 24.29 -7.47 12.49
N SER A 793 24.89 -7.01 13.58
CA SER A 793 24.90 -5.59 13.94
C SER A 793 25.96 -4.86 13.12
N ARG A 794 25.56 -4.08 12.11
CA ARG A 794 26.43 -3.06 11.52
C ARG A 794 26.65 -1.93 12.55
N GLN A 795 27.82 -1.92 13.18
CA GLN A 795 28.44 -0.69 13.67
C GLN A 795 29.24 -0.08 12.52
N THR A 796 28.87 1.17 12.18
CA THR A 796 29.55 2.16 11.31
C THR A 796 30.05 1.71 9.95
#